data_AF-A0A117S4G7-F1
#
_entry.id   AF-A0A117S4G7-F1
#
_cell.length_a   1.000
_cell.length_b   1.000
_cell.length_c   1.000
_cell.angle_alpha   90.00
_cell.angle_beta   90.00
_cell.angle_gamma   90.00
#
_symmetry.space_group_name_H-M   'P 1'
#
loop_
_entity.id
_entity.type
_entity.pdbx_description
1 polymer ?
#
loop_
_entity_poly.entity_id
_entity_poly.type
_entity_poly.pdbx_seq_one_letter_code
_entity_poly.pdbx_strand_id
1 'polypeptide(L)'
;MQSREIVLLSIKNWLDSLSLSTWVQLNSNMDVFYINPKAGERETQTLKQLSKRLSISLSDCRGCEFALEYDKALQEFEYRKLNFEKSYSSRLLEYFGYPKGIVSTSASSPSTCIKAAALAVRLGYVFLPEDEQGLYLKSYLNLCFKDKSQVLPLIHLGSEEDITEYTKKNLLGDYLCLASDEEIYEYMVKVGLSVDYLVLVNSCDLAKRPQQTNSLGDLWVNGISLLCPLLASYRNTFIYDIASENPVSIDVEKTVNQFVKESNLKPEFLAIMASPGAIPFIHSSIKTIGSEAEEMVRDIHLQLNNDIFIDTAEGRLFQSTLAGLSLQILSSKYYHEINHKSEKKVLIATTPYVDTGIIFDSDDAIIEAYLKPLLGKSGNNVTVLAQKATSYEKVADHLVEADYFLYTGHGGQETLNTHGRYLTSEDLPELPPLIAYASACSTINPRPYWLSIDEGFSWEAIDIEPEKVIGLSLVEKGAVCFVGGASSEDLQYTTSVYSMFMEALLLKGMGVGEAVNETRNFVSLYSSMLNQKAPDLYRLYKEGTANFIHQQILLGDPALVPHPKVTHTKTILKSVNNKDTDQVIEINIPLSSWKRARAIVNEKDLIRKYYKSRSIEVITPVAENLVPWGDFYQLAPDTDGISDVAIMSNYLHVKMDLPREKAPLSLTLIDVEAGAECAICGKTLDLQKKAIEYFSNFKIPYLMLSPMRINMKSGWHFSTEILREGYRLHFLIPLLVIDDHTRMLLRAQKLIFQLKLTEGREYKGIVKSTPSSNKSFLVRAGLLEGNLPYSLAEAVIKQGEEFLLFCAKEAAQLTIEEQFPLYDLLEGYVPFKKELWKAASEDRIEVDLQEAKYAVVRGTVVDSKNALPLSGALIRAWRGKLDPNGYELIEGFIGEWISGEDGSFRLILSPGEYLVSVAVIKEGLLYKSKQFELSIQDIDEKFMVFPLDVAAIIKGKVTVKGRIPPYLTVKIKRFFENKNGETLASSPVRKNGSYECVISFQDRFSISIEKEGWSTIDDDNSNVGYKLKPNQELIKDFTIFPIWGEANDDE
;
A
#
# COMPACT_ATOMS: atom_id res chain seq x y z
N MET A 1 -9.85 33.02 -16.47
CA MET A 1 -10.34 31.64 -16.69
C MET A 1 -11.77 31.75 -17.18
N GLN A 2 -12.15 30.97 -18.19
CA GLN A 2 -13.54 30.91 -18.64
C GLN A 2 -14.34 30.15 -17.56
N SER A 3 -15.51 30.68 -17.16
CA SER A 3 -16.35 30.01 -16.16
C SER A 3 -16.85 28.69 -16.72
N ARG A 4 -16.71 27.60 -15.96
CA ARG A 4 -17.19 26.26 -16.33
C ARG A 4 -18.62 26.06 -15.83
N GLU A 5 -19.49 25.53 -16.67
CA GLU A 5 -20.86 25.25 -16.25
C GLU A 5 -20.94 23.85 -15.63
N ILE A 6 -21.33 23.77 -14.37
CA ILE A 6 -21.51 22.52 -13.63
C ILE A 6 -23.00 22.18 -13.59
N VAL A 7 -23.34 21.03 -14.17
CA VAL A 7 -24.70 20.50 -14.22
C VAL A 7 -24.94 19.58 -13.03
N LEU A 8 -25.84 19.99 -12.14
CA LEU A 8 -26.20 19.20 -10.95
C LEU A 8 -27.17 18.08 -11.32
N LEU A 9 -26.79 16.85 -11.00
CA LEU A 9 -27.55 15.63 -11.29
C LEU A 9 -27.88 14.85 -10.00
N SER A 10 -28.98 14.10 -10.01
CA SER A 10 -29.49 13.42 -8.81
C SER A 10 -29.50 11.91 -8.96
N ILE A 11 -28.95 11.23 -7.98
CA ILE A 11 -28.99 9.77 -7.90
C ILE A 11 -30.41 9.18 -7.85
N LYS A 12 -31.41 9.96 -7.41
CA LYS A 12 -32.80 9.49 -7.32
C LYS A 12 -33.36 9.06 -8.67
N ASN A 13 -32.96 9.74 -9.75
CA ASN A 13 -33.33 9.44 -11.12
C ASN A 13 -32.05 9.09 -11.91
N TRP A 14 -31.38 8.01 -11.50
CA TRP A 14 -30.05 7.70 -12.00
C TRP A 14 -30.00 7.43 -13.51
N LEU A 15 -31.03 6.81 -14.12
CA LEU A 15 -31.11 6.58 -15.57
C LEU A 15 -31.14 7.88 -16.38
N ASP A 16 -31.98 8.83 -15.96
CA ASP A 16 -32.05 10.17 -16.57
C ASP A 16 -30.75 10.94 -16.39
N SER A 17 -30.21 10.88 -15.17
CA SER A 17 -28.94 11.54 -14.85
C SER A 17 -27.80 10.99 -15.70
N LEU A 18 -27.73 9.67 -15.87
CA LEU A 18 -26.72 9.02 -16.68
C LEU A 18 -26.85 9.42 -18.16
N SER A 19 -28.07 9.46 -18.69
CA SER A 19 -28.35 9.93 -20.06
C SER A 19 -27.95 11.38 -20.23
N LEU A 20 -28.43 12.28 -19.37
CA LEU A 20 -28.09 13.71 -19.36
C LEU A 20 -26.57 13.93 -19.22
N SER A 21 -25.88 13.12 -18.42
CA SER A 21 -24.43 13.21 -18.28
C SER A 21 -23.72 13.03 -19.60
N THR A 22 -24.17 12.13 -20.48
CA THR A 22 -23.55 11.98 -21.81
C THR A 22 -23.81 13.19 -22.71
N TRP A 23 -24.98 13.83 -22.61
CA TRP A 23 -25.28 15.07 -23.32
C TRP A 23 -24.39 16.22 -22.86
N VAL A 24 -24.24 16.40 -21.54
CA VAL A 24 -23.38 17.44 -20.96
C VAL A 24 -21.95 17.30 -21.48
N GLN A 25 -21.44 16.07 -21.54
CA GLN A 25 -20.06 15.79 -21.97
C GLN A 25 -19.83 15.94 -23.49
N LEU A 26 -20.85 16.23 -24.30
CA LEU A 26 -20.65 16.68 -25.69
C LEU A 26 -19.99 18.08 -25.74
N ASN A 27 -20.14 18.87 -24.68
CA ASN A 27 -19.60 20.22 -24.57
C ASN A 27 -18.42 20.26 -23.61
N SER A 28 -17.22 20.56 -24.12
CA SER A 28 -15.97 20.60 -23.33
C SER A 28 -15.93 21.69 -22.24
N ASN A 29 -16.88 22.62 -22.24
CA ASN A 29 -16.99 23.69 -21.24
C ASN A 29 -17.97 23.36 -20.10
N MET A 30 -18.60 22.18 -20.15
CA MET A 30 -19.57 21.74 -19.16
C MET A 30 -19.12 20.45 -18.48
N ASP A 31 -19.48 20.29 -17.22
CA ASP A 31 -19.28 19.06 -16.48
C ASP A 31 -20.47 18.72 -15.62
N VAL A 32 -20.48 17.51 -15.08
CA VAL A 32 -21.52 17.03 -14.17
C VAL A 32 -21.01 16.98 -12.74
N PHE A 33 -21.93 17.22 -11.80
CA PHE A 33 -21.69 17.02 -10.38
C PHE A 33 -22.88 16.28 -9.79
N TYR A 34 -22.63 15.06 -9.32
CA TYR A 34 -23.68 14.20 -8.80
C TYR A 34 -23.89 14.45 -7.33
N ILE A 35 -25.15 14.44 -6.91
CA ILE A 35 -25.50 14.62 -5.51
C ILE A 35 -26.52 13.61 -5.02
N ASN A 36 -26.41 13.28 -3.74
CA ASN A 36 -27.41 12.50 -3.03
C ASN A 36 -28.35 13.40 -2.21
N PRO A 37 -29.65 13.48 -2.57
CA PRO A 37 -30.61 14.32 -1.84
C PRO A 37 -30.75 14.01 -0.35
N LYS A 38 -30.35 12.81 0.08
CA LYS A 38 -30.42 12.38 1.48
C LYS A 38 -29.19 12.77 2.31
N ALA A 39 -28.09 13.20 1.69
CA ALA A 39 -26.83 13.55 2.34
C ALA A 39 -26.59 15.07 2.51
N GLY A 40 -27.57 15.89 2.08
CA GLY A 40 -27.80 17.29 2.47
C GLY A 40 -26.57 18.19 2.63
N GLU A 41 -26.15 18.40 3.88
CA GLU A 41 -25.11 19.37 4.25
C GLU A 41 -23.73 19.00 3.71
N ARG A 42 -23.30 17.73 3.83
CA ARG A 42 -21.99 17.27 3.34
C ARG A 42 -21.84 17.51 1.84
N GLU A 43 -22.88 17.18 1.06
CA GLU A 43 -22.90 17.35 -0.40
C GLU A 43 -22.77 18.83 -0.82
N THR A 44 -23.42 19.73 -0.07
CA THR A 44 -23.33 21.19 -0.30
C THR A 44 -21.95 21.73 0.02
N GLN A 45 -21.36 21.31 1.14
CA GLN A 45 -20.02 21.74 1.54
C GLN A 45 -18.99 21.37 0.48
N THR A 46 -19.08 20.17 -0.08
CA THR A 46 -18.21 19.73 -1.18
C THR A 46 -18.37 20.58 -2.44
N LEU A 47 -19.61 20.96 -2.81
CA LEU A 47 -19.84 21.87 -3.94
C LEU A 47 -19.23 23.26 -3.70
N LYS A 48 -19.32 23.79 -2.48
CA LYS A 48 -18.65 25.05 -2.09
C LYS A 48 -17.13 24.93 -2.18
N GLN A 49 -16.56 23.77 -1.84
CA GLN A 49 -15.13 23.53 -2.03
C GLN A 49 -14.74 23.53 -3.51
N LEU A 50 -15.56 22.95 -4.40
CA LEU A 50 -15.31 23.00 -5.85
C LEU A 50 -15.27 24.44 -6.37
N SER A 51 -16.21 25.30 -5.95
CA SER A 51 -16.25 26.71 -6.40
C SER A 51 -15.11 27.56 -5.85
N LYS A 52 -14.47 27.15 -4.75
CA LYS A 52 -13.23 27.77 -4.28
C LYS A 52 -12.04 27.43 -5.18
N ARG A 53 -12.09 26.31 -5.92
CA ARG A 53 -11.01 25.82 -6.79
C ARG A 53 -11.17 26.24 -8.24
N LEU A 54 -12.41 26.25 -8.74
CA LEU A 54 -12.75 26.54 -10.13
C LEU A 54 -13.80 27.65 -10.19
N SER A 55 -13.67 28.53 -11.19
CA SER A 55 -14.75 29.45 -11.55
C SER A 55 -15.88 28.63 -12.17
N ILE A 56 -16.99 28.49 -11.45
CA ILE A 56 -18.14 27.70 -11.88
C ILE A 56 -19.43 28.51 -11.93
N SER A 57 -20.30 28.18 -12.88
CA SER A 57 -21.73 28.49 -12.86
C SER A 57 -22.53 27.19 -12.68
N LEU A 58 -23.72 27.26 -12.10
CA LEU A 58 -24.52 26.06 -11.81
C LEU A 58 -25.77 25.98 -12.68
N SER A 59 -26.01 24.79 -13.24
CA SER A 59 -27.25 24.44 -13.93
C SER A 59 -27.90 23.26 -13.24
N ASP A 60 -29.12 23.44 -12.73
CA ASP A 60 -29.80 22.41 -11.96
C ASP A 60 -30.78 21.61 -12.80
N CYS A 61 -30.47 20.33 -12.92
CA CYS A 61 -31.20 19.33 -13.68
C CYS A 61 -31.66 18.17 -12.80
N ARG A 62 -31.68 18.34 -11.47
CA ARG A 62 -31.90 17.25 -10.49
C ARG A 62 -33.29 16.62 -10.57
N GLY A 63 -34.30 17.39 -11.00
CA GLY A 63 -35.68 16.92 -11.18
C GLY A 63 -36.39 16.47 -9.89
N CYS A 64 -35.88 16.83 -8.70
CA CYS A 64 -36.50 16.48 -7.41
C CYS A 64 -36.35 17.60 -6.36
N GLU A 65 -37.31 17.70 -5.44
CA GLU A 65 -37.23 18.60 -4.29
C GLU A 65 -36.13 18.15 -3.30
N PHE A 66 -35.34 19.10 -2.82
CA PHE A 66 -34.32 18.90 -1.78
C PHE A 66 -34.78 19.49 -0.45
N ALA A 67 -34.06 19.18 0.63
CA ALA A 67 -34.23 19.89 1.89
C ALA A 67 -33.99 21.40 1.68
N LEU A 68 -34.82 22.24 2.32
CA LEU A 68 -34.84 23.70 2.16
C LEU A 68 -33.47 24.37 2.39
N GLU A 69 -32.61 23.75 3.20
CA GLU A 69 -31.25 24.21 3.50
C GLU A 69 -30.30 24.12 2.30
N TYR A 70 -30.48 23.09 1.45
CA TYR A 70 -29.69 22.91 0.24
C TYR A 70 -30.03 24.00 -0.80
N ASP A 71 -31.31 24.27 -1.00
CA ASP A 71 -31.75 25.30 -1.93
C ASP A 71 -31.35 26.71 -1.47
N LYS A 72 -31.23 26.94 -0.15
CA LYS A 72 -30.63 28.18 0.38
C LYS A 72 -29.14 28.27 0.06
N ALA A 73 -28.39 27.19 0.24
CA ALA A 73 -26.96 27.20 -0.05
C ALA A 73 -26.66 27.37 -1.55
N LEU A 74 -27.54 26.86 -2.42
CA LEU A 74 -27.43 27.08 -3.87
C LEU A 74 -27.67 28.53 -4.29
N GLN A 75 -28.36 29.36 -3.49
CA GLN A 75 -28.55 30.79 -3.78
C GLN A 75 -27.24 31.59 -3.71
N GLU A 76 -26.19 31.03 -3.12
CA GLU A 76 -24.85 31.64 -3.10
C GLU A 76 -24.13 31.59 -4.47
N PHE A 77 -24.69 30.86 -5.45
CA PHE A 77 -24.09 30.66 -6.77
C PHE A 77 -24.89 31.35 -7.88
N GLU A 78 -24.21 31.71 -8.98
CA GLU A 78 -24.90 32.04 -10.23
C GLU A 78 -25.55 30.76 -10.77
N TYR A 79 -26.85 30.65 -10.54
CA TYR A 79 -27.61 29.40 -10.69
C TYR A 79 -28.75 29.57 -11.70
N ARG A 80 -28.87 28.61 -12.62
CA ARG A 80 -29.97 28.50 -13.57
C ARG A 80 -30.71 27.19 -13.33
N LYS A 81 -32.00 27.29 -12.97
CA LYS A 81 -32.88 26.11 -12.96
C LYS A 81 -33.24 25.74 -14.38
N LEU A 82 -32.85 24.54 -14.81
CA LEU A 82 -33.26 23.98 -16.09
C LEU A 82 -34.46 23.06 -15.85
N ASN A 83 -35.66 23.60 -16.05
CA ASN A 83 -36.89 22.82 -15.95
C ASN A 83 -37.11 22.03 -17.24
N PHE A 84 -36.78 20.73 -17.22
CA PHE A 84 -36.99 19.84 -18.36
C PHE A 84 -38.40 19.23 -18.44
N GLU A 85 -39.27 19.43 -17.44
CA GLU A 85 -40.54 18.71 -17.27
C GLU A 85 -41.56 18.79 -18.43
N LYS A 86 -41.39 19.61 -19.48
CA LYS A 86 -42.40 19.74 -20.57
C LYS A 86 -41.87 19.95 -22.01
N SER A 87 -40.57 20.06 -22.27
CA SER A 87 -40.04 20.26 -23.63
C SER A 87 -38.61 19.75 -23.78
N TYR A 88 -38.43 18.43 -23.75
CA TYR A 88 -37.12 17.77 -23.71
C TYR A 88 -36.27 17.89 -25.00
N SER A 89 -36.78 18.33 -26.14
CA SER A 89 -36.16 17.98 -27.43
C SER A 89 -35.31 19.04 -28.10
N SER A 90 -35.92 20.16 -28.49
CA SER A 90 -35.19 21.25 -29.16
C SER A 90 -34.19 21.89 -28.21
N ARG A 91 -34.54 21.96 -26.91
CA ARG A 91 -33.68 22.57 -25.88
C ARG A 91 -32.41 21.76 -25.59
N LEU A 92 -32.43 20.42 -25.61
CA LEU A 92 -31.20 19.64 -25.40
C LEU A 92 -30.21 19.82 -26.55
N LEU A 93 -30.70 19.78 -27.80
CA LEU A 93 -29.88 20.05 -28.99
C LEU A 93 -29.38 21.49 -29.03
N GLU A 94 -30.23 22.47 -28.69
CA GLU A 94 -29.85 23.88 -28.60
C GLU A 94 -28.78 24.13 -27.52
N TYR A 95 -28.82 23.37 -26.42
CA TYR A 95 -27.94 23.60 -25.26
C TYR A 95 -26.63 22.83 -25.33
N PHE A 96 -26.67 21.57 -25.78
CA PHE A 96 -25.54 20.65 -25.74
C PHE A 96 -24.96 20.31 -27.13
N GLY A 97 -25.67 20.64 -28.21
CA GLY A 97 -25.24 20.37 -29.59
C GLY A 97 -25.76 19.04 -30.15
N TYR A 98 -25.36 18.72 -31.39
CA TYR A 98 -25.77 17.51 -32.10
C TYR A 98 -24.80 16.35 -31.81
N PRO A 99 -25.30 15.17 -31.40
CA PRO A 99 -24.45 14.00 -31.17
C PRO A 99 -23.96 13.38 -32.47
N LYS A 100 -22.81 12.70 -32.43
CA LYS A 100 -22.27 11.97 -33.59
C LYS A 100 -22.90 10.59 -33.80
N GLY A 101 -23.61 10.08 -32.80
CA GLY A 101 -24.20 8.76 -32.78
C GLY A 101 -24.92 8.48 -31.47
N ILE A 102 -25.48 7.29 -31.34
CA ILE A 102 -26.26 6.87 -30.18
C ILE A 102 -25.71 5.53 -29.68
N VAL A 103 -25.60 5.41 -28.35
CA VAL A 103 -25.42 4.13 -27.67
C VAL A 103 -26.68 3.83 -26.86
N SER A 104 -27.18 2.61 -26.96
CA SER A 104 -28.42 2.17 -26.30
C SER A 104 -28.21 0.83 -25.59
N THR A 105 -29.08 0.54 -24.62
CA THR A 105 -29.17 -0.76 -23.94
C THR A 105 -30.51 -0.82 -23.20
N SER A 106 -30.90 -2.00 -22.72
CA SER A 106 -32.05 -2.16 -21.83
C SER A 106 -31.89 -1.35 -20.54
N ALA A 107 -32.89 -0.53 -20.21
CA ALA A 107 -32.99 0.25 -18.98
C ALA A 107 -33.03 -0.63 -17.71
N SER A 108 -33.34 -1.93 -17.87
CA SER A 108 -33.44 -2.89 -16.78
C SER A 108 -32.08 -3.38 -16.25
N SER A 109 -30.99 -3.10 -16.97
CA SER A 109 -29.63 -3.57 -16.63
C SER A 109 -28.73 -2.38 -16.27
N PRO A 110 -28.56 -2.06 -14.97
CA PRO A 110 -27.64 -1.02 -14.49
C PRO A 110 -26.22 -1.17 -15.04
N SER A 111 -25.71 -2.41 -15.06
CA SER A 111 -24.38 -2.74 -15.55
C SER A 111 -24.14 -2.25 -16.99
N THR A 112 -25.02 -2.66 -17.91
CA THR A 112 -24.89 -2.29 -19.32
C THR A 112 -25.19 -0.81 -19.54
N CYS A 113 -26.08 -0.20 -18.75
CA CYS A 113 -26.35 1.24 -18.80
C CYS A 113 -25.09 2.07 -18.49
N ILE A 114 -24.35 1.72 -17.43
CA ILE A 114 -23.10 2.40 -17.05
C ILE A 114 -22.05 2.25 -18.16
N LYS A 115 -21.87 1.02 -18.67
CA LYS A 115 -20.94 0.73 -19.77
C LYS A 115 -21.30 1.52 -21.04
N ALA A 116 -22.59 1.53 -21.42
CA ALA A 116 -23.11 2.24 -22.58
C ALA A 116 -22.89 3.75 -22.46
N ALA A 117 -23.11 4.33 -21.27
CA ALA A 117 -22.91 5.75 -21.04
C ALA A 117 -21.43 6.17 -21.12
N ALA A 118 -20.52 5.37 -20.56
CA ALA A 118 -19.09 5.63 -20.69
C ALA A 118 -18.61 5.48 -22.15
N LEU A 119 -19.06 4.43 -22.85
CA LEU A 119 -18.75 4.23 -24.26
C LEU A 119 -19.28 5.38 -25.12
N ALA A 120 -20.50 5.87 -24.84
CA ALA A 120 -21.09 7.01 -25.53
C ALA A 120 -20.19 8.25 -25.41
N VAL A 121 -19.73 8.58 -24.20
CA VAL A 121 -18.80 9.70 -23.98
C VAL A 121 -17.51 9.50 -24.77
N ARG A 122 -16.92 8.30 -24.75
CA ARG A 122 -15.68 7.99 -25.49
C ARG A 122 -15.83 8.14 -27.01
N LEU A 123 -17.01 7.89 -27.56
CA LEU A 123 -17.32 8.05 -28.99
C LEU A 123 -17.78 9.47 -29.36
N GLY A 124 -18.05 10.33 -28.39
CA GLY A 124 -18.77 11.60 -28.61
C GLY A 124 -20.22 11.39 -29.07
N TYR A 125 -20.83 10.31 -28.59
CA TYR A 125 -22.22 9.90 -28.80
C TYR A 125 -23.03 10.24 -27.55
N VAL A 126 -24.34 10.00 -27.61
CA VAL A 126 -25.23 10.10 -26.45
C VAL A 126 -25.77 8.72 -26.06
N PHE A 127 -25.96 8.53 -24.77
CA PHE A 127 -26.60 7.34 -24.23
C PHE A 127 -28.10 7.53 -24.08
N LEU A 128 -28.87 6.58 -24.58
CA LEU A 128 -30.32 6.55 -24.47
C LEU A 128 -30.78 5.13 -24.05
N PRO A 129 -31.34 4.95 -22.85
CA PRO A 129 -31.84 3.65 -22.39
C PRO A 129 -33.13 3.25 -23.12
N GLU A 130 -33.35 1.95 -23.26
CA GLU A 130 -34.58 1.36 -23.82
C GLU A 130 -35.42 0.74 -22.70
N ASP A 131 -36.63 1.25 -22.49
CA ASP A 131 -37.64 0.57 -21.68
C ASP A 131 -38.34 -0.54 -22.50
N GLU A 132 -39.12 -1.41 -21.84
CA GLU A 132 -39.77 -2.57 -22.49
C GLU A 132 -40.64 -2.19 -23.71
N GLN A 133 -41.13 -0.95 -23.76
CA GLN A 133 -41.98 -0.44 -24.84
C GLN A 133 -41.21 0.42 -25.85
N GLY A 134 -39.90 0.62 -25.64
CA GLY A 134 -39.05 1.53 -26.41
C GLY A 134 -39.53 2.99 -26.38
N LEU A 135 -40.42 3.35 -25.46
CA LEU A 135 -41.00 4.70 -25.32
C LEU A 135 -39.96 5.73 -24.90
N TYR A 136 -38.95 5.34 -24.11
CA TYR A 136 -37.84 6.23 -23.75
C TYR A 136 -37.07 6.65 -24.99
N LEU A 137 -36.49 5.68 -25.70
CA LEU A 137 -35.75 5.89 -26.92
C LEU A 137 -36.62 6.55 -28.00
N LYS A 138 -37.88 6.13 -28.15
CA LYS A 138 -38.88 6.74 -29.03
C LYS A 138 -39.08 8.22 -28.77
N SER A 139 -39.18 8.60 -27.50
CA SER A 139 -39.31 9.98 -27.11
C SER A 139 -38.08 10.73 -27.58
N TYR A 140 -36.87 10.31 -27.22
CA TYR A 140 -35.64 10.99 -27.65
C TYR A 140 -35.39 10.99 -29.18
N LEU A 141 -35.64 9.89 -29.89
CA LEU A 141 -35.42 9.78 -31.34
C LEU A 141 -36.39 10.64 -32.16
N ASN A 142 -37.70 10.60 -31.87
CA ASN A 142 -38.67 11.47 -32.57
C ASN A 142 -38.42 12.96 -32.29
N LEU A 143 -37.67 13.25 -31.22
CA LEU A 143 -37.33 14.57 -30.74
C LEU A 143 -36.03 15.12 -31.34
N CYS A 144 -35.04 14.25 -31.66
CA CYS A 144 -33.77 14.63 -32.28
C CYS A 144 -33.85 14.77 -33.82
N PHE A 145 -34.78 14.07 -34.49
CA PHE A 145 -34.82 13.98 -35.95
C PHE A 145 -36.18 14.41 -36.52
N LYS A 146 -36.38 15.72 -36.66
CA LYS A 146 -37.49 16.25 -37.49
C LYS A 146 -37.23 16.14 -38.99
N ASP A 147 -35.96 16.08 -39.38
CA ASP A 147 -35.51 15.94 -40.76
C ASP A 147 -34.89 14.54 -40.95
N LYS A 148 -35.58 13.66 -41.70
CA LYS A 148 -35.19 12.25 -41.89
C LYS A 148 -33.93 12.05 -42.74
N SER A 149 -33.19 13.12 -43.04
CA SER A 149 -32.04 13.12 -43.94
C SER A 149 -30.70 12.77 -43.25
N GLN A 150 -30.64 12.80 -41.91
CA GLN A 150 -29.43 12.47 -41.15
C GLN A 150 -29.58 11.10 -40.45
N VAL A 151 -28.81 10.12 -40.90
CA VAL A 151 -28.72 8.79 -40.29
C VAL A 151 -27.57 8.79 -39.28
N LEU A 152 -27.89 8.63 -38.00
CA LEU A 152 -26.86 8.44 -36.96
C LEU A 152 -26.55 6.95 -36.77
N PRO A 153 -25.27 6.59 -36.57
CA PRO A 153 -24.92 5.24 -36.17
C PRO A 153 -25.52 4.92 -34.79
N LEU A 154 -26.09 3.72 -34.68
CA LEU A 154 -26.57 3.16 -33.42
C LEU A 154 -25.69 1.99 -32.99
N ILE A 155 -25.22 2.05 -31.76
CA ILE A 155 -24.61 0.91 -31.07
C ILE A 155 -25.57 0.46 -29.97
N HIS A 156 -25.89 -0.81 -29.94
CA HIS A 156 -26.70 -1.42 -28.89
C HIS A 156 -25.81 -2.36 -28.08
N LEU A 157 -25.74 -2.16 -26.75
CA LEU A 157 -25.09 -3.11 -25.86
C LEU A 157 -26.12 -4.15 -25.44
N GLY A 158 -25.93 -5.41 -25.85
CA GLY A 158 -26.91 -6.48 -25.74
C GLY A 158 -27.06 -7.27 -27.03
N SER A 159 -27.88 -8.32 -26.98
CA SER A 159 -28.16 -9.14 -28.15
C SER A 159 -29.15 -8.46 -29.09
N GLU A 160 -29.22 -8.90 -30.35
CA GLU A 160 -30.22 -8.40 -31.30
C GLU A 160 -31.66 -8.69 -30.83
N GLU A 161 -31.86 -9.72 -30.00
CA GLU A 161 -33.16 -10.08 -29.42
C GLU A 161 -33.63 -9.04 -28.39
N ASP A 162 -32.71 -8.34 -27.74
CA ASP A 162 -32.98 -7.32 -26.72
C ASP A 162 -33.45 -5.99 -27.30
N ILE A 163 -33.23 -5.77 -28.61
CA ILE A 163 -33.65 -4.56 -29.31
C ILE A 163 -35.17 -4.59 -29.50
N THR A 164 -35.86 -3.56 -29.01
CA THR A 164 -37.31 -3.48 -29.15
C THR A 164 -37.73 -3.43 -30.63
N GLU A 165 -38.89 -4.02 -30.95
CA GLU A 165 -39.44 -4.01 -32.32
C GLU A 165 -39.66 -2.58 -32.82
N TYR A 166 -39.89 -1.63 -31.90
CA TYR A 166 -39.96 -0.20 -32.20
C TYR A 166 -38.62 0.35 -32.70
N THR A 167 -37.53 0.09 -31.98
CA THR A 167 -36.17 0.47 -32.37
C THR A 167 -35.83 -0.09 -33.75
N LYS A 168 -36.08 -1.39 -33.99
CA LYS A 168 -35.87 -2.03 -35.30
C LYS A 168 -36.66 -1.38 -36.45
N LYS A 169 -37.91 -0.96 -36.20
CA LYS A 169 -38.79 -0.36 -37.22
C LYS A 169 -38.51 1.11 -37.54
N ASN A 170 -37.88 1.86 -36.63
CA ASN A 170 -37.72 3.32 -36.75
C ASN A 170 -36.28 3.79 -36.94
N LEU A 171 -35.31 2.87 -36.92
CA LEU A 171 -33.94 3.18 -37.32
C LEU A 171 -33.84 3.34 -38.84
N LEU A 172 -33.20 4.42 -39.27
CA LEU A 172 -32.97 4.74 -40.69
C LEU A 172 -31.56 4.31 -41.16
N GLY A 173 -30.86 3.42 -40.45
CA GLY A 173 -29.48 3.02 -40.76
C GLY A 173 -29.02 1.70 -40.16
N ASP A 174 -27.75 1.35 -40.43
CA ASP A 174 -27.06 0.20 -39.87
C ASP A 174 -26.88 0.36 -38.36
N TYR A 175 -27.19 -0.70 -37.60
CA TYR A 175 -26.95 -0.78 -36.16
C TYR A 175 -25.96 -1.89 -35.85
N LEU A 176 -25.20 -1.74 -34.78
CA LEU A 176 -24.24 -2.72 -34.28
C LEU A 176 -24.64 -3.19 -32.89
N CYS A 177 -24.82 -4.49 -32.72
CA CYS A 177 -24.98 -5.12 -31.41
C CYS A 177 -23.61 -5.53 -30.87
N LEU A 178 -23.36 -5.25 -29.59
CA LEU A 178 -22.20 -5.69 -28.84
C LEU A 178 -22.71 -6.43 -27.59
N ALA A 179 -22.69 -7.74 -27.62
CA ALA A 179 -23.33 -8.61 -26.63
C ALA A 179 -22.43 -8.90 -25.41
N SER A 180 -21.12 -8.71 -25.52
CA SER A 180 -20.16 -9.00 -24.45
C SER A 180 -19.14 -7.89 -24.24
N ASP A 181 -18.42 -7.96 -23.11
CA ASP A 181 -17.34 -7.02 -22.78
C ASP A 181 -16.17 -7.15 -23.78
N GLU A 182 -15.91 -8.36 -24.27
CA GLU A 182 -14.93 -8.62 -25.33
C GLU A 182 -15.32 -7.91 -26.64
N GLU A 183 -16.59 -8.02 -27.06
CA GLU A 183 -17.07 -7.35 -28.28
C GLU A 183 -17.00 -5.81 -28.15
N ILE A 184 -17.28 -5.27 -26.96
CA ILE A 184 -17.12 -3.84 -26.67
C ILE A 184 -15.66 -3.43 -26.82
N TYR A 185 -14.74 -4.17 -26.22
CA TYR A 185 -13.31 -3.90 -26.31
C TYR A 185 -12.80 -3.98 -27.75
N GLU A 186 -13.12 -5.06 -28.47
CA GLU A 186 -12.75 -5.24 -29.87
C GLU A 186 -13.28 -4.10 -30.76
N TYR A 187 -14.52 -3.66 -30.51
CA TYR A 187 -15.10 -2.52 -31.20
C TYR A 187 -14.31 -1.23 -30.94
N MET A 188 -13.99 -0.93 -29.67
CA MET A 188 -13.19 0.25 -29.31
C MET A 188 -11.85 0.26 -30.03
N VAL A 189 -11.13 -0.87 -30.04
CA VAL A 189 -9.86 -1.02 -30.77
C VAL A 189 -10.07 -0.82 -32.27
N LYS A 190 -11.11 -1.44 -32.85
CA LYS A 190 -11.43 -1.34 -34.29
C LYS A 190 -11.70 0.09 -34.75
N VAL A 191 -12.33 0.92 -33.91
CA VAL A 191 -12.58 2.34 -34.22
C VAL A 191 -11.44 3.27 -33.81
N GLY A 192 -10.31 2.71 -33.37
CA GLY A 192 -9.09 3.47 -33.05
C GLY A 192 -9.12 4.18 -31.69
N LEU A 193 -9.99 3.76 -30.76
CA LEU A 193 -9.95 4.25 -29.38
C LEU A 193 -8.84 3.51 -28.62
N SER A 194 -7.91 4.27 -28.03
CA SER A 194 -6.96 3.73 -27.07
C SER A 194 -7.68 3.33 -25.79
N VAL A 195 -7.25 2.22 -25.20
CA VAL A 195 -7.70 1.74 -23.89
C VAL A 195 -6.48 1.42 -23.06
N ASP A 196 -6.11 2.35 -22.19
CA ASP A 196 -4.99 2.22 -21.25
C ASP A 196 -5.47 2.25 -19.79
N TYR A 197 -6.77 2.46 -19.55
CA TYR A 197 -7.32 2.71 -18.22
C TYR A 197 -8.52 1.78 -17.95
N LEU A 198 -8.31 0.73 -17.16
CA LEU A 198 -9.38 -0.18 -16.74
C LEU A 198 -10.08 0.39 -15.49
N VAL A 199 -11.41 0.49 -15.52
CA VAL A 199 -12.22 0.95 -14.38
C VAL A 199 -13.04 -0.22 -13.86
N LEU A 200 -12.81 -0.62 -12.61
CA LEU A 200 -13.65 -1.57 -11.90
C LEU A 200 -14.76 -0.83 -11.17
N VAL A 201 -16.00 -1.26 -11.40
CA VAL A 201 -17.19 -0.75 -10.71
C VAL A 201 -18.08 -1.88 -10.23
N ASN A 202 -19.03 -1.55 -9.37
CA ASN A 202 -20.12 -2.45 -9.01
C ASN A 202 -21.45 -1.70 -9.07
N SER A 203 -22.23 -1.95 -10.13
CA SER A 203 -23.52 -1.30 -10.38
C SER A 203 -24.62 -1.63 -9.36
N CYS A 204 -24.41 -2.63 -8.49
CA CYS A 204 -25.31 -2.90 -7.36
C CYS A 204 -25.34 -1.74 -6.35
N ASP A 205 -24.36 -0.82 -6.39
CA ASP A 205 -24.35 0.38 -5.56
C ASP A 205 -25.57 1.29 -5.77
N LEU A 206 -26.17 1.30 -6.96
CA LEU A 206 -27.36 2.09 -7.30
C LEU A 206 -28.61 1.64 -6.51
N ALA A 207 -28.71 0.34 -6.24
CA ALA A 207 -29.87 -0.26 -5.57
C ALA A 207 -29.66 -0.42 -4.06
N LYS A 208 -28.41 -0.59 -3.60
CA LYS A 208 -28.11 -0.79 -2.18
C LYS A 208 -28.40 0.47 -1.35
N ARG A 209 -29.07 0.26 -0.22
CA ARG A 209 -29.20 1.31 0.80
C ARG A 209 -27.90 1.37 1.60
N PRO A 210 -27.31 2.56 1.81
CA PRO A 210 -26.16 2.70 2.70
C PRO A 210 -26.51 2.11 4.07
N GLN A 211 -25.70 1.17 4.55
CA GLN A 211 -25.80 0.68 5.92
C GLN A 211 -24.87 1.51 6.80
N GLN A 212 -25.34 1.92 7.98
CA GLN A 212 -24.44 2.42 9.00
C GLN A 212 -23.58 1.25 9.46
N THR A 213 -22.29 1.33 9.17
CA THR A 213 -21.27 0.37 9.61
C THR A 213 -20.18 1.12 10.36
N ASN A 214 -19.61 0.46 11.36
CA ASN A 214 -18.43 0.96 12.07
C ASN A 214 -17.13 0.47 11.42
N SER A 215 -17.19 -0.14 10.24
CA SER A 215 -16.04 -0.70 9.51
C SER A 215 -15.98 -0.08 8.13
N LEU A 216 -14.82 0.49 7.75
CA LEU A 216 -14.61 1.04 6.40
C LEU A 216 -14.73 -0.05 5.33
N GLY A 217 -14.33 -1.29 5.64
CA GLY A 217 -14.38 -2.44 4.71
C GLY A 217 -15.78 -2.78 4.24
N ASP A 218 -16.79 -2.52 5.08
CA ASP A 218 -18.20 -2.85 4.80
C ASP A 218 -18.99 -1.65 4.27
N LEU A 219 -18.35 -0.50 4.07
CA LEU A 219 -19.04 0.74 3.77
C LEU A 219 -19.58 0.75 2.33
N TRP A 220 -20.90 0.84 2.21
CA TRP A 220 -21.61 1.03 0.93
C TRP A 220 -21.96 2.51 0.72
N VAL A 221 -21.50 3.06 -0.39
CA VAL A 221 -21.88 4.41 -0.86
C VAL A 221 -22.67 4.27 -2.15
N ASN A 222 -23.89 4.81 -2.16
CA ASN A 222 -24.79 4.67 -3.30
C ASN A 222 -24.39 5.64 -4.43
N GLY A 223 -24.29 5.14 -5.66
CA GLY A 223 -24.17 5.95 -6.88
C GLY A 223 -22.77 6.27 -7.35
N ILE A 224 -21.73 5.72 -6.73
CA ILE A 224 -20.34 5.93 -7.15
C ILE A 224 -20.16 5.56 -8.63
N SER A 225 -20.80 4.47 -9.07
CA SER A 225 -20.73 3.98 -10.45
C SER A 225 -21.27 4.97 -11.49
N LEU A 226 -22.12 5.93 -11.11
CA LEU A 226 -22.63 6.99 -12.01
C LEU A 226 -21.55 7.98 -12.46
N LEU A 227 -20.37 7.98 -11.83
CA LEU A 227 -19.27 8.86 -12.19
C LEU A 227 -18.42 8.31 -13.36
N CYS A 228 -18.70 7.11 -13.87
CA CYS A 228 -18.00 6.53 -15.02
C CYS A 228 -17.98 7.46 -16.26
N PRO A 229 -19.10 8.10 -16.69
CA PRO A 229 -19.08 8.98 -17.85
C PRO A 229 -18.22 10.24 -17.61
N LEU A 230 -18.17 10.74 -16.37
CA LEU A 230 -17.31 11.87 -16.03
C LEU A 230 -15.83 11.50 -16.16
N LEU A 231 -15.43 10.33 -15.65
CA LEU A 231 -14.05 9.83 -15.82
C LEU A 231 -13.71 9.56 -17.30
N ALA A 232 -14.63 8.94 -18.04
CA ALA A 232 -14.50 8.66 -19.46
C ALA A 232 -14.32 9.92 -20.32
N SER A 233 -14.77 11.08 -19.84
CA SER A 233 -14.64 12.37 -20.55
C SER A 233 -13.19 12.84 -20.70
N TYR A 234 -12.26 12.34 -19.89
CA TYR A 234 -10.85 12.75 -19.93
C TYR A 234 -9.84 11.60 -19.80
N ARG A 235 -10.31 10.36 -19.56
CA ARG A 235 -9.49 9.13 -19.52
C ARG A 235 -9.90 8.16 -20.63
N ASN A 236 -8.95 7.32 -21.05
CA ASN A 236 -9.13 6.29 -22.06
C ASN A 236 -9.72 5.01 -21.44
N THR A 237 -10.93 5.15 -20.88
CA THR A 237 -11.52 4.15 -20.00
C THR A 237 -12.11 2.95 -20.73
N PHE A 238 -11.95 1.78 -20.14
CA PHE A 238 -12.82 0.62 -20.33
C PHE A 238 -13.48 0.28 -19.00
N ILE A 239 -14.81 0.13 -19.00
CA ILE A 239 -15.58 -0.11 -17.78
C ILE A 239 -15.86 -1.61 -17.65
N TYR A 240 -15.36 -2.20 -16.57
CA TYR A 240 -15.67 -3.57 -16.19
C TYR A 240 -16.49 -3.56 -14.90
N ASP A 241 -17.69 -4.12 -14.95
CA ASP A 241 -18.62 -4.12 -13.83
C ASP A 241 -18.73 -5.51 -13.22
N ILE A 242 -18.52 -5.59 -11.90
CA ILE A 242 -18.62 -6.83 -11.13
C ILE A 242 -20.09 -7.28 -10.98
N ALA A 243 -21.03 -6.32 -10.95
CA ALA A 243 -22.48 -6.58 -10.87
C ALA A 243 -22.87 -7.65 -9.81
N SER A 244 -22.34 -7.54 -8.59
CA SER A 244 -22.57 -8.50 -7.50
C SER A 244 -23.06 -7.83 -6.23
N GLU A 245 -24.13 -8.37 -5.62
CA GLU A 245 -24.65 -7.86 -4.34
C GLU A 245 -23.77 -8.24 -3.14
N ASN A 246 -22.98 -9.31 -3.28
CA ASN A 246 -22.08 -9.87 -2.27
C ASN A 246 -20.73 -10.21 -2.92
N PRO A 247 -19.93 -9.21 -3.32
CA PRO A 247 -18.64 -9.41 -3.95
C PRO A 247 -17.65 -10.05 -2.96
N VAL A 248 -16.91 -11.07 -3.41
CA VAL A 248 -15.77 -11.66 -2.69
C VAL A 248 -14.50 -11.16 -3.38
N SER A 249 -13.62 -10.47 -2.65
CA SER A 249 -12.48 -9.73 -3.26
C SER A 249 -11.52 -10.61 -4.05
N ILE A 250 -11.21 -11.81 -3.56
CA ILE A 250 -10.35 -12.78 -4.28
C ILE A 250 -11.00 -13.24 -5.58
N ASP A 251 -12.32 -13.45 -5.61
CA ASP A 251 -13.04 -13.88 -6.81
C ASP A 251 -13.16 -12.74 -7.82
N VAL A 252 -13.33 -11.49 -7.34
CA VAL A 252 -13.27 -10.29 -8.16
C VAL A 252 -11.91 -10.18 -8.85
N GLU A 253 -10.81 -10.26 -8.09
CA GLU A 253 -9.46 -10.20 -8.66
C GLU A 253 -9.24 -11.29 -9.72
N LYS A 254 -9.64 -12.55 -9.43
CA LYS A 254 -9.53 -13.67 -10.38
C LYS A 254 -10.29 -13.40 -11.67
N THR A 255 -11.54 -12.96 -11.57
CA THR A 255 -12.40 -12.73 -12.73
C THR A 255 -11.87 -11.60 -13.61
N VAL A 256 -11.39 -10.51 -13.00
CA VAL A 256 -10.80 -9.38 -13.73
C VAL A 256 -9.50 -9.79 -14.43
N ASN A 257 -8.60 -10.50 -13.74
CA ASN A 257 -7.36 -10.98 -14.34
C ASN A 257 -7.64 -11.96 -15.49
N GLN A 258 -8.65 -12.83 -15.35
CA GLN A 258 -9.09 -13.73 -16.41
C GLN A 258 -9.59 -12.95 -17.63
N PHE A 259 -10.47 -11.96 -17.44
CA PHE A 259 -10.97 -11.10 -18.52
C PHE A 259 -9.83 -10.38 -19.24
N VAL A 260 -8.89 -9.76 -18.51
CA VAL A 260 -7.76 -9.04 -19.11
C VAL A 260 -6.88 -9.97 -19.94
N LYS A 261 -6.65 -11.20 -19.45
CA LYS A 261 -5.90 -12.24 -20.16
C LYS A 261 -6.61 -12.72 -21.43
N GLU A 262 -7.92 -12.99 -21.36
CA GLU A 262 -8.72 -13.52 -22.47
C GLU A 262 -8.96 -12.48 -23.56
N SER A 263 -9.19 -11.22 -23.17
CA SER A 263 -9.35 -10.09 -24.10
C SER A 263 -8.02 -9.55 -24.65
N ASN A 264 -6.88 -9.98 -24.07
CA ASN A 264 -5.55 -9.40 -24.35
C ASN A 264 -5.51 -7.86 -24.14
N LEU A 265 -6.33 -7.36 -23.21
CA LEU A 265 -6.29 -5.98 -22.75
C LEU A 265 -4.97 -5.73 -22.03
N LYS A 266 -4.34 -4.58 -22.26
CA LYS A 266 -3.04 -4.21 -21.66
C LYS A 266 -3.11 -2.83 -21.02
N PRO A 267 -3.91 -2.67 -19.96
CA PRO A 267 -4.12 -1.37 -19.33
C PRO A 267 -2.86 -0.96 -18.57
N GLU A 268 -2.51 0.32 -18.67
CA GLU A 268 -1.43 0.93 -17.88
C GLU A 268 -1.92 1.30 -16.48
N PHE A 269 -3.23 1.54 -16.34
CA PHE A 269 -3.87 1.96 -15.10
C PHE A 269 -5.08 1.09 -14.75
N LEU A 270 -5.24 0.82 -13.45
CA LEU A 270 -6.42 0.21 -12.85
C LEU A 270 -7.02 1.19 -11.84
N ALA A 271 -8.24 1.64 -12.08
CA ALA A 271 -9.00 2.41 -11.11
C ALA A 271 -10.17 1.62 -10.55
N ILE A 272 -10.23 1.50 -9.23
CA ILE A 272 -11.36 0.89 -8.54
C ILE A 272 -12.30 2.03 -8.14
N MET A 273 -13.34 2.25 -8.92
CA MET A 273 -14.37 3.27 -8.65
C MET A 273 -15.53 2.60 -7.89
N ALA A 274 -15.27 2.30 -6.63
CA ALA A 274 -16.23 1.65 -5.74
C ALA A 274 -15.86 1.88 -4.27
N SER A 275 -16.87 1.95 -3.40
CA SER A 275 -16.64 1.86 -1.96
C SER A 275 -16.19 0.45 -1.57
N PRO A 276 -15.49 0.27 -0.43
CA PRO A 276 -15.01 -1.04 -0.02
C PRO A 276 -16.15 -2.07 0.15
N GLY A 277 -17.33 -1.66 0.62
CA GLY A 277 -18.47 -2.57 0.69
C GLY A 277 -18.92 -3.10 -0.69
N ALA A 278 -18.70 -2.33 -1.76
CA ALA A 278 -19.10 -2.67 -3.12
C ALA A 278 -18.00 -3.38 -3.94
N ILE A 279 -16.72 -3.10 -3.68
CA ILE A 279 -15.58 -3.91 -4.13
C ILE A 279 -14.63 -4.00 -2.93
N PRO A 280 -14.65 -5.11 -2.16
CA PRO A 280 -13.88 -5.24 -0.93
C PRO A 280 -12.40 -5.25 -1.18
N PHE A 281 -11.66 -4.78 -0.18
CA PHE A 281 -10.23 -5.03 -0.11
C PHE A 281 -9.96 -6.53 0.05
N ILE A 282 -8.71 -6.92 -0.17
CA ILE A 282 -8.28 -8.28 0.13
C ILE A 282 -7.85 -8.31 1.58
N HIS A 283 -8.51 -9.19 2.32
CA HIS A 283 -8.27 -9.44 3.73
C HIS A 283 -7.44 -10.69 3.90
N SER A 284 -6.67 -10.72 4.98
CA SER A 284 -5.97 -11.91 5.44
C SER A 284 -6.27 -12.14 6.92
N SER A 285 -6.36 -13.40 7.30
CA SER A 285 -6.50 -13.78 8.70
C SER A 285 -5.29 -13.31 9.52
N ILE A 286 -5.54 -12.65 10.65
CA ILE A 286 -4.52 -12.21 11.60
C ILE A 286 -4.11 -13.41 12.45
N LYS A 287 -3.04 -14.08 12.06
CA LYS A 287 -2.58 -15.33 12.69
C LYS A 287 -2.24 -15.20 14.18
N THR A 288 -1.94 -13.99 14.68
CA THR A 288 -1.67 -13.72 16.10
C THR A 288 -2.94 -13.61 16.96
N ILE A 289 -4.11 -13.39 16.33
CA ILE A 289 -5.41 -13.13 16.98
C ILE A 289 -6.35 -14.32 16.72
N GLY A 290 -6.08 -15.15 15.71
CA GLY A 290 -6.81 -16.39 15.44
C GLY A 290 -7.44 -16.39 14.06
N SER A 291 -8.05 -17.52 13.68
CA SER A 291 -8.52 -17.74 12.31
C SER A 291 -9.71 -16.88 11.86
N GLU A 292 -10.49 -16.34 12.80
CA GLU A 292 -11.68 -15.52 12.51
C GLU A 292 -11.38 -14.01 12.45
N ALA A 293 -10.21 -13.58 12.92
CA ALA A 293 -9.81 -12.18 12.88
C ALA A 293 -9.16 -11.88 11.54
N GLU A 294 -9.56 -10.80 10.86
CA GLU A 294 -9.04 -10.43 9.55
C GLU A 294 -8.46 -9.01 9.55
N GLU A 295 -7.41 -8.80 8.74
CA GLU A 295 -6.80 -7.51 8.48
C GLU A 295 -6.79 -7.25 6.97
N MET A 296 -7.13 -6.03 6.60
CA MET A 296 -6.95 -5.52 5.24
C MET A 296 -5.45 -5.52 4.90
N VAL A 297 -5.05 -6.26 3.87
CA VAL A 297 -3.64 -6.36 3.46
C VAL A 297 -3.35 -5.60 2.18
N ARG A 298 -4.31 -5.52 1.24
CA ARG A 298 -4.14 -4.85 -0.05
C ARG A 298 -5.46 -4.58 -0.76
N ASP A 299 -5.37 -3.82 -1.85
CA ASP A 299 -6.44 -3.69 -2.83
C ASP A 299 -6.30 -4.74 -3.97
N ILE A 300 -7.23 -4.71 -4.94
CA ILE A 300 -7.21 -5.59 -6.11
C ILE A 300 -5.99 -5.29 -6.99
N HIS A 301 -5.22 -6.34 -7.32
CA HIS A 301 -4.07 -6.25 -8.20
C HIS A 301 -4.37 -6.80 -9.59
N LEU A 302 -3.83 -6.13 -10.62
CA LEU A 302 -3.86 -6.63 -11.99
C LEU A 302 -2.48 -7.13 -12.42
N GLN A 303 -2.42 -8.38 -12.86
CA GLN A 303 -1.22 -9.05 -13.31
C GLN A 303 -1.26 -9.19 -14.84
N LEU A 304 -0.37 -8.48 -15.55
CA LEU A 304 -0.30 -8.60 -17.01
C LEU A 304 0.72 -9.63 -17.46
N ASN A 305 1.73 -9.89 -16.64
CA ASN A 305 2.71 -10.93 -16.87
C ASN A 305 3.18 -11.58 -15.56
N ASN A 306 4.10 -12.56 -15.69
CA ASN A 306 4.52 -13.39 -14.57
C ASN A 306 5.83 -12.92 -13.92
N ASP A 307 6.44 -11.80 -14.29
CA ASP A 307 7.69 -11.37 -13.68
C ASP A 307 7.50 -10.85 -12.23
N ILE A 308 8.56 -10.31 -11.63
CA ILE A 308 8.52 -9.85 -10.22
C ILE A 308 8.08 -8.38 -10.06
N PHE A 309 7.81 -7.69 -11.16
CA PHE A 309 7.47 -6.28 -11.22
C PHE A 309 5.98 -6.09 -11.40
N ILE A 310 5.47 -4.98 -10.87
CA ILE A 310 4.07 -4.60 -10.97
C ILE A 310 3.87 -3.79 -12.23
N ASP A 311 3.02 -4.31 -13.12
CA ASP A 311 2.78 -3.78 -14.46
C ASP A 311 1.81 -2.60 -14.48
N THR A 312 0.77 -2.65 -13.65
CA THR A 312 -0.38 -1.74 -13.73
C THR A 312 -0.38 -0.78 -12.54
N ALA A 313 -0.50 0.51 -12.82
CA ALA A 313 -0.60 1.55 -11.80
C ALA A 313 -2.03 1.60 -11.23
N GLU A 314 -2.15 1.36 -9.94
CA GLU A 314 -3.44 1.11 -9.28
C GLU A 314 -3.86 2.25 -8.37
N GLY A 315 -5.16 2.52 -8.31
CA GLY A 315 -5.73 3.45 -7.35
C GLY A 315 -7.22 3.24 -7.15
N ARG A 316 -7.73 3.65 -6.00
CA ARG A 316 -9.15 3.58 -5.66
C ARG A 316 -9.77 4.97 -5.67
N LEU A 317 -10.80 5.14 -6.48
CA LEU A 317 -11.62 6.34 -6.55
C LEU A 317 -12.82 6.17 -5.61
N PHE A 318 -12.63 6.59 -4.36
CA PHE A 318 -13.61 6.39 -3.28
C PHE A 318 -13.63 7.58 -2.31
N GLN A 319 -14.85 8.00 -1.94
CA GLN A 319 -15.15 8.85 -0.80
C GLN A 319 -16.45 8.39 -0.13
N SER A 320 -16.71 8.82 1.11
CA SER A 320 -17.97 8.48 1.82
C SER A 320 -19.22 9.11 1.21
N THR A 321 -19.08 10.05 0.27
CA THR A 321 -20.18 10.74 -0.41
C THR A 321 -19.97 10.83 -1.92
N LEU A 322 -21.07 10.93 -2.67
CA LEU A 322 -21.05 11.00 -4.12
C LEU A 322 -20.56 12.36 -4.63
N ALA A 323 -20.99 13.46 -4.00
CA ALA A 323 -20.43 14.78 -4.24
C ALA A 323 -18.92 14.82 -3.96
N GLY A 324 -18.48 14.18 -2.87
CA GLY A 324 -17.08 14.06 -2.49
C GLY A 324 -16.23 13.53 -3.63
N LEU A 325 -16.61 12.36 -4.16
CA LEU A 325 -15.91 11.76 -5.28
C LEU A 325 -16.03 12.60 -6.58
N SER A 326 -17.16 13.28 -6.80
CA SER A 326 -17.31 14.24 -7.91
C SER A 326 -16.28 15.37 -7.83
N LEU A 327 -16.08 15.97 -6.64
CA LEU A 327 -15.05 16.98 -6.40
C LEU A 327 -13.65 16.43 -6.69
N GLN A 328 -13.35 15.22 -6.22
CA GLN A 328 -12.04 14.59 -6.44
C GLN A 328 -11.76 14.39 -7.94
N ILE A 329 -12.70 13.79 -8.68
CA ILE A 329 -12.56 13.55 -10.12
C ILE A 329 -12.41 14.86 -10.90
N LEU A 330 -13.23 15.87 -10.62
CA LEU A 330 -13.13 17.18 -11.28
C LEU A 330 -11.81 17.90 -10.91
N SER A 331 -11.37 17.78 -9.67
CA SER A 331 -10.08 18.33 -9.24
C SER A 331 -8.90 17.64 -9.92
N SER A 332 -9.01 16.33 -10.22
CA SER A 332 -8.02 15.58 -11.01
C SER A 332 -8.08 15.98 -12.49
N LYS A 333 -9.26 16.06 -13.10
CA LYS A 333 -9.46 16.48 -14.50
C LYS A 333 -8.87 17.85 -14.78
N TYR A 334 -9.08 18.79 -13.85
CA TYR A 334 -8.64 20.18 -13.99
C TYR A 334 -7.44 20.53 -13.13
N TYR A 335 -6.65 19.52 -12.71
CA TYR A 335 -5.56 19.71 -11.77
C TYR A 335 -4.58 20.83 -12.19
N HIS A 336 -4.18 20.85 -13.46
CA HIS A 336 -3.27 21.88 -13.97
C HIS A 336 -3.89 23.27 -14.12
N GLU A 337 -5.22 23.37 -14.28
CA GLU A 337 -5.92 24.66 -14.26
C GLU A 337 -5.97 25.21 -12.84
N ILE A 338 -6.32 24.35 -11.87
CA ILE A 338 -6.42 24.71 -10.44
C ILE A 338 -5.03 25.01 -9.87
N ASN A 339 -4.05 24.14 -10.13
CA ASN A 339 -2.70 24.22 -9.61
C ASN A 339 -1.69 24.66 -10.70
N HIS A 340 -1.92 25.84 -11.28
CA HIS A 340 -1.09 26.45 -12.33
C HIS A 340 0.19 27.13 -11.81
N LYS A 341 0.50 27.02 -10.51
CA LYS A 341 1.71 27.59 -9.91
C LYS A 341 2.96 26.97 -10.54
N SER A 342 3.94 27.82 -10.89
CA SER A 342 5.23 27.39 -11.43
C SER A 342 6.16 26.82 -10.36
N GLU A 343 6.11 27.35 -9.14
CA GLU A 343 6.80 26.81 -7.97
C GLU A 343 5.80 25.99 -7.15
N LYS A 344 6.13 24.73 -6.86
CA LYS A 344 5.31 23.88 -5.99
C LYS A 344 5.74 23.99 -4.55
N LYS A 345 4.77 24.08 -3.64
CA LYS A 345 4.98 24.04 -2.20
C LYS A 345 4.91 22.59 -1.72
N VAL A 346 6.05 22.08 -1.26
CA VAL A 346 6.20 20.73 -0.72
C VAL A 346 6.37 20.83 0.79
N LEU A 347 5.40 20.31 1.55
CA LEU A 347 5.49 20.16 2.99
C LEU A 347 6.01 18.77 3.32
N ILE A 348 7.09 18.69 4.09
CA ILE A 348 7.61 17.44 4.65
C ILE A 348 7.50 17.54 6.17
N ALA A 349 6.74 16.65 6.79
CA ALA A 349 6.66 16.51 8.24
C ALA A 349 7.33 15.19 8.67
N THR A 350 8.39 15.29 9.46
CA THR A 350 9.16 14.14 9.94
C THR A 350 8.79 13.79 11.37
N THR A 351 9.25 12.61 11.81
CA THR A 351 8.99 12.06 13.15
C THR A 351 9.10 13.15 14.23
N PRO A 352 8.03 13.38 15.02
CA PRO A 352 8.04 14.43 16.03
C PRO A 352 8.97 14.08 17.19
N TYR A 353 9.43 15.11 17.91
CA TYR A 353 10.10 14.89 19.19
C TYR A 353 9.11 14.29 20.19
N VAL A 354 9.43 13.13 20.74
CA VAL A 354 8.67 12.47 21.81
C VAL A 354 9.56 12.32 23.05
N ASP A 355 9.04 12.67 24.23
CA ASP A 355 9.84 12.68 25.48
C ASP A 355 10.36 11.29 25.88
N THR A 356 9.69 10.23 25.43
CA THR A 356 10.07 8.83 25.65
C THR A 356 11.13 8.31 24.66
N GLY A 357 11.54 9.14 23.69
CA GLY A 357 12.61 8.84 22.73
C GLY A 357 12.29 7.65 21.83
N ILE A 358 11.39 7.83 20.87
CA ILE A 358 11.24 6.89 19.77
C ILE A 358 12.32 7.23 18.73
N ILE A 359 13.17 6.24 18.43
CA ILE A 359 14.52 6.40 17.89
C ILE A 359 14.62 5.67 16.55
N PHE A 360 13.92 6.18 15.55
CA PHE A 360 14.02 5.68 14.17
C PHE A 360 14.16 6.83 13.15
N ASP A 361 14.71 7.97 13.59
CA ASP A 361 14.69 9.21 12.82
C ASP A 361 16.02 9.44 12.07
N SER A 362 16.20 8.75 10.94
CA SER A 362 17.18 9.15 9.91
C SER A 362 16.63 10.12 8.90
N ASP A 363 15.32 10.36 8.93
CA ASP A 363 14.62 11.14 7.93
C ASP A 363 15.19 12.54 7.84
N ASP A 364 15.46 13.18 8.98
CA ASP A 364 16.07 14.50 9.03
C ASP A 364 17.40 14.58 8.24
N ALA A 365 18.29 13.59 8.41
CA ALA A 365 19.58 13.57 7.71
C ALA A 365 19.43 13.25 6.21
N ILE A 366 18.53 12.31 5.86
CA ILE A 366 18.23 11.94 4.46
C ILE A 366 17.61 13.13 3.73
N ILE A 367 16.61 13.77 4.33
CA ILE A 367 15.89 14.90 3.74
C ILE A 367 16.85 16.06 3.50
N GLU A 368 17.67 16.43 4.47
CA GLU A 368 18.61 17.54 4.32
C GLU A 368 19.77 17.23 3.36
N ALA A 369 20.32 16.00 3.36
CA ALA A 369 21.41 15.63 2.46
C ALA A 369 20.97 15.40 1.00
N TYR A 370 19.76 14.86 0.81
CA TYR A 370 19.30 14.32 -0.46
C TYR A 370 18.00 14.96 -0.96
N LEU A 371 16.87 14.70 -0.30
CA LEU A 371 15.54 14.97 -0.87
C LEU A 371 15.29 16.48 -1.05
N LYS A 372 15.55 17.29 -0.02
CA LYS A 372 15.36 18.74 -0.08
C LYS A 372 16.28 19.40 -1.13
N PRO A 373 17.60 19.10 -1.19
CA PRO A 373 18.44 19.58 -2.29
C PRO A 373 17.99 19.12 -3.68
N LEU A 374 17.49 17.89 -3.81
CA LEU A 374 17.00 17.32 -5.07
C LEU A 374 15.78 18.10 -5.57
N LEU A 375 14.76 18.24 -4.74
CA LEU A 375 13.52 18.95 -5.06
C LEU A 375 13.74 20.46 -5.21
N GLY A 376 14.64 21.06 -4.42
CA GLY A 376 14.96 22.48 -4.51
C GLY A 376 15.65 22.84 -5.84
N LYS A 377 16.53 21.98 -6.35
CA LYS A 377 17.18 22.18 -7.67
C LYS A 377 16.20 22.12 -8.84
N SER A 378 15.05 21.47 -8.69
CA SER A 378 13.99 21.45 -9.71
C SER A 378 13.01 22.63 -9.58
N GLY A 379 13.28 23.59 -8.69
CA GLY A 379 12.46 24.80 -8.54
C GLY A 379 11.25 24.64 -7.62
N ASN A 380 11.24 23.63 -6.73
CA ASN A 380 10.21 23.47 -5.71
C ASN A 380 10.60 24.17 -4.41
N ASN A 381 9.60 24.72 -3.71
CA ASN A 381 9.76 25.28 -2.38
C ASN A 381 9.46 24.19 -1.34
N VAL A 382 10.50 23.76 -0.62
CA VAL A 382 10.43 22.64 0.33
C VAL A 382 10.47 23.17 1.76
N THR A 383 9.36 23.00 2.48
CA THR A 383 9.25 23.28 3.92
C THR A 383 9.38 21.97 4.68
N VAL A 384 10.31 21.91 5.63
CA VAL A 384 10.52 20.74 6.51
C VAL A 384 10.12 21.11 7.93
N LEU A 385 9.16 20.39 8.49
CA LEU A 385 8.82 20.41 9.90
C LEU A 385 9.41 19.14 10.53
N ALA A 386 10.32 19.33 11.48
CA ALA A 386 10.99 18.24 12.19
C ALA A 386 10.94 18.47 13.70
N GLN A 387 11.10 17.39 14.48
CA GLN A 387 11.21 17.46 15.94
C GLN A 387 10.00 18.19 16.57
N LYS A 388 10.25 19.19 17.42
CA LYS A 388 9.21 20.00 18.06
C LYS A 388 8.43 20.88 17.09
N ALA A 389 8.93 21.10 15.87
CA ALA A 389 8.21 21.87 14.85
C ALA A 389 7.11 21.04 14.17
N THR A 390 7.16 19.71 14.27
CA THR A 390 6.10 18.81 13.79
C THR A 390 4.93 18.73 14.78
N SER A 391 4.41 19.87 15.25
CA SER A 391 3.18 19.89 16.05
C SER A 391 1.95 19.85 15.16
N TYR A 392 0.82 19.33 15.67
CA TYR A 392 -0.42 19.23 14.90
C TYR A 392 -0.86 20.60 14.35
N GLU A 393 -0.71 21.70 15.12
CA GLU A 393 -1.07 23.07 14.72
C GLU A 393 -0.25 23.51 13.52
N LYS A 394 1.08 23.36 13.60
CA LYS A 394 1.98 23.78 12.52
C LYS A 394 1.76 22.94 11.28
N VAL A 395 1.54 21.63 11.41
CA VAL A 395 1.23 20.76 10.27
C VAL A 395 -0.08 21.21 9.63
N ALA A 396 -1.14 21.40 10.42
CA ALA A 396 -2.43 21.88 9.93
C ALA A 396 -2.32 23.25 9.24
N ASP A 397 -1.61 24.21 9.82
CA ASP A 397 -1.41 25.55 9.26
C ASP A 397 -0.71 25.50 7.88
N HIS A 398 0.32 24.66 7.74
CA HIS A 398 1.05 24.55 6.47
C HIS A 398 0.28 23.73 5.41
N LEU A 399 -0.58 22.80 5.83
CA LEU A 399 -1.40 22.00 4.91
C LEU A 399 -2.34 22.85 4.04
N VAL A 400 -2.78 24.02 4.53
CA VAL A 400 -3.68 24.93 3.80
C VAL A 400 -3.05 25.43 2.50
N GLU A 401 -1.72 25.55 2.44
CA GLU A 401 -1.01 26.09 1.26
C GLU A 401 -0.18 25.04 0.50
N ALA A 402 -0.05 23.83 1.04
CA ALA A 402 0.78 22.79 0.47
C ALA A 402 0.17 22.23 -0.83
N ASP A 403 1.01 22.05 -1.86
CA ASP A 403 0.62 21.31 -3.07
C ASP A 403 0.92 19.81 -2.90
N TYR A 404 1.94 19.49 -2.10
CA TYR A 404 2.34 18.13 -1.75
C TYR A 404 2.61 18.02 -0.26
N PHE A 405 2.20 16.92 0.35
CA PHE A 405 2.45 16.60 1.74
C PHE A 405 3.10 15.22 1.87
N LEU A 406 4.32 15.19 2.40
CA LEU A 406 4.98 13.96 2.82
C LEU A 406 5.01 13.91 4.35
N TYR A 407 4.39 12.89 4.92
CA TYR A 407 4.57 12.52 6.32
C TYR A 407 5.45 11.28 6.41
N THR A 408 6.44 11.32 7.30
CA THR A 408 7.26 10.14 7.66
C THR A 408 7.35 10.02 9.16
N GLY A 409 7.04 8.82 9.67
CA GLY A 409 7.04 8.54 11.09
C GLY A 409 5.99 7.50 11.48
N HIS A 410 5.52 7.56 12.73
CA HIS A 410 4.49 6.66 13.22
C HIS A 410 3.10 7.20 12.93
N GLY A 411 2.23 6.32 12.43
CA GLY A 411 0.81 6.59 12.27
C GLY A 411 -0.01 5.45 12.83
N GLY A 412 -1.31 5.70 12.91
CA GLY A 412 -2.32 4.67 13.13
C GLY A 412 -3.53 5.01 12.29
N GLN A 413 -4.57 4.19 12.44
CA GLN A 413 -5.82 4.32 11.70
C GLN A 413 -6.41 5.74 11.83
N GLU A 414 -6.38 6.31 13.03
CA GLU A 414 -7.03 7.59 13.33
C GLU A 414 -6.06 8.79 13.37
N THR A 415 -4.75 8.56 13.20
CA THR A 415 -3.73 9.56 13.57
C THR A 415 -2.46 9.53 12.76
N LEU A 416 -1.86 10.72 12.60
CA LEU A 416 -0.43 10.87 12.38
C LEU A 416 0.22 11.38 13.68
N ASN A 417 1.35 10.82 14.09
CA ASN A 417 2.03 11.25 15.31
C ASN A 417 2.65 12.64 15.09
N THR A 418 2.36 13.57 15.99
CA THR A 418 2.89 14.93 16.00
C THR A 418 3.29 15.32 17.42
N HIS A 419 4.19 16.30 17.56
CA HIS A 419 4.72 16.73 18.84
C HIS A 419 3.64 17.35 19.72
N GLY A 420 3.58 16.92 20.98
CA GLY A 420 2.70 17.45 22.01
C GLY A 420 1.31 16.83 21.97
N ARG A 421 0.78 16.46 20.80
CA ARG A 421 -0.38 15.58 20.62
C ARG A 421 -0.46 15.09 19.18
N TYR A 422 -1.20 14.02 18.92
CA TYR A 422 -1.49 13.49 17.58
C TYR A 422 -2.32 14.44 16.70
N LEU A 423 -2.06 14.42 15.39
CA LEU A 423 -2.89 15.01 14.35
C LEU A 423 -4.02 14.03 13.99
N THR A 424 -5.27 14.48 14.09
CA THR A 424 -6.48 13.68 13.85
C THR A 424 -7.36 14.29 12.77
N SER A 425 -8.41 13.58 12.34
CA SER A 425 -9.37 14.08 11.34
C SER A 425 -10.03 15.42 11.69
N GLU A 426 -10.26 15.69 12.97
CA GLU A 426 -10.85 16.95 13.47
C GLU A 426 -9.89 18.14 13.34
N ASP A 427 -8.58 17.89 13.29
CA ASP A 427 -7.56 18.92 13.21
C ASP A 427 -7.25 19.33 11.77
N LEU A 428 -7.71 18.53 10.80
CA LEU A 428 -7.46 18.78 9.39
C LEU A 428 -8.26 20.01 8.92
N PRO A 429 -7.58 21.01 8.33
CA PRO A 429 -8.27 22.13 7.70
C PRO A 429 -8.95 21.67 6.39
N GLU A 430 -9.71 22.55 5.76
CA GLU A 430 -10.02 22.35 4.34
C GLU A 430 -8.71 22.38 3.54
N LEU A 431 -8.55 21.39 2.66
CA LEU A 431 -7.31 21.20 1.92
C LEU A 431 -7.41 21.72 0.48
N PRO A 432 -6.32 22.27 -0.07
CA PRO A 432 -6.17 22.42 -1.52
C PRO A 432 -6.21 21.06 -2.22
N PRO A 433 -6.24 20.99 -3.57
CA PRO A 433 -6.06 19.74 -4.29
C PRO A 433 -4.62 19.23 -4.15
N LEU A 434 -4.23 18.85 -2.94
CA LEU A 434 -2.90 18.36 -2.62
C LEU A 434 -2.79 16.86 -2.84
N ILE A 435 -1.55 16.41 -3.02
CA ILE A 435 -1.19 15.00 -3.03
C ILE A 435 -0.47 14.71 -1.72
N ALA A 436 -1.05 13.82 -0.92
CA ALA A 436 -0.50 13.41 0.36
C ALA A 436 0.05 11.99 0.28
N TYR A 437 1.22 11.79 0.89
CA TYR A 437 1.79 10.48 1.14
C TYR A 437 2.21 10.39 2.60
N ALA A 438 1.67 9.41 3.32
CA ALA A 438 2.09 9.07 4.67
C ALA A 438 2.85 7.74 4.65
N SER A 439 4.18 7.82 4.82
CA SER A 439 5.05 6.68 5.11
C SER A 439 4.86 6.31 6.59
N ALA A 440 3.75 5.62 6.89
CA ALA A 440 3.28 5.34 8.23
C ALA A 440 2.24 4.19 8.26
N CYS A 441 2.26 3.42 9.36
CA CYS A 441 1.42 2.25 9.54
C CYS A 441 -0.10 2.54 9.54
N SER A 442 -0.85 1.66 8.87
CA SER A 442 -2.31 1.51 8.98
C SER A 442 -3.16 2.77 8.76
N THR A 443 -2.66 3.79 8.07
CA THR A 443 -3.35 5.09 7.88
C THR A 443 -4.59 5.02 6.97
N ILE A 444 -4.79 3.91 6.25
CA ILE A 444 -5.98 3.64 5.40
C ILE A 444 -6.85 2.51 5.97
N ASN A 445 -6.38 1.78 6.98
CA ASN A 445 -7.04 0.58 7.47
C ASN A 445 -8.03 0.91 8.59
N PRO A 446 -9.29 0.43 8.55
CA PRO A 446 -10.21 0.53 9.67
C PRO A 446 -10.00 -0.54 10.76
N ARG A 447 -8.91 -1.34 10.70
CA ARG A 447 -8.68 -2.51 11.56
C ARG A 447 -9.06 -2.19 13.01
N PRO A 448 -10.00 -2.96 13.60
CA PRO A 448 -10.42 -2.70 14.96
C PRO A 448 -9.26 -2.87 15.93
N TYR A 449 -9.31 -2.17 17.06
CA TYR A 449 -8.40 -2.46 18.15
C TYR A 449 -8.84 -3.77 18.80
N TRP A 450 -8.05 -4.81 18.62
CA TRP A 450 -8.33 -6.14 19.14
C TRP A 450 -7.97 -6.24 20.63
N LEU A 451 -8.92 -6.74 21.42
CA LEU A 451 -8.76 -6.98 22.84
C LEU A 451 -9.01 -8.45 23.16
N SER A 452 -8.10 -9.10 23.88
CA SER A 452 -8.35 -10.43 24.45
C SER A 452 -8.31 -10.35 25.97
N ILE A 453 -9.42 -10.74 26.60
CA ILE A 453 -9.53 -10.84 28.06
C ILE A 453 -9.15 -12.23 28.59
N ASP A 454 -8.88 -13.17 27.70
CA ASP A 454 -8.57 -14.57 28.01
C ASP A 454 -7.28 -15.07 27.33
N GLU A 455 -6.37 -14.13 27.04
CA GLU A 455 -5.01 -14.39 26.57
C GLU A 455 -4.95 -15.14 25.23
N GLY A 456 -5.88 -14.83 24.33
CA GLY A 456 -5.86 -15.22 22.92
C GLY A 456 -6.84 -16.32 22.53
N PHE A 457 -7.76 -16.70 23.43
CA PHE A 457 -8.80 -17.69 23.21
C PHE A 457 -10.05 -17.07 22.56
N SER A 458 -10.40 -15.85 22.96
CA SER A 458 -11.40 -15.00 22.33
C SER A 458 -10.88 -13.57 22.17
N TRP A 459 -11.43 -12.88 21.18
CA TRP A 459 -11.07 -11.51 20.86
C TRP A 459 -12.32 -10.66 20.63
N GLU A 460 -12.28 -9.46 21.20
CA GLU A 460 -13.27 -8.40 21.02
C GLU A 460 -12.69 -7.36 20.05
N ALA A 461 -13.44 -7.05 19.01
CA ALA A 461 -13.15 -5.95 18.10
C ALA A 461 -13.69 -4.62 18.68
N ILE A 462 -12.82 -3.62 18.83
CA ILE A 462 -13.20 -2.25 19.12
C ILE A 462 -13.17 -1.46 17.80
N ASP A 463 -14.34 -1.30 17.17
CA ASP A 463 -14.46 -0.72 15.82
C ASP A 463 -14.06 0.76 15.72
N ILE A 464 -13.48 1.12 14.57
CA ILE A 464 -13.08 2.47 14.21
C ILE A 464 -14.02 3.03 13.13
N GLU A 465 -14.72 4.10 13.46
CA GLU A 465 -15.65 4.76 12.53
C GLU A 465 -14.91 5.23 11.25
N PRO A 466 -15.49 5.02 10.05
CA PRO A 466 -14.85 5.40 8.78
C PRO A 466 -14.37 6.85 8.73
N GLU A 467 -15.13 7.80 9.29
CA GLU A 467 -14.79 9.23 9.26
C GLU A 467 -13.59 9.60 10.14
N LYS A 468 -13.13 8.67 10.99
CA LYS A 468 -11.93 8.83 11.81
C LYS A 468 -10.69 8.28 11.11
N VAL A 469 -10.82 7.47 10.06
CA VAL A 469 -9.68 6.94 9.32
C VAL A 469 -8.95 8.08 8.62
N ILE A 470 -7.73 8.39 9.07
CA ILE A 470 -7.02 9.62 8.74
C ILE A 470 -6.78 9.80 7.23
N GLY A 471 -6.51 8.70 6.51
CA GLY A 471 -6.33 8.73 5.06
C GLY A 471 -7.62 9.11 4.31
N LEU A 472 -8.77 8.56 4.72
CA LEU A 472 -10.06 8.95 4.16
C LEU A 472 -10.38 10.41 4.50
N SER A 473 -10.14 10.83 5.74
CA SER A 473 -10.37 12.20 6.18
C SER A 473 -9.57 13.23 5.37
N LEU A 474 -8.32 12.95 4.99
CA LEU A 474 -7.53 13.83 4.12
C LEU A 474 -8.18 14.02 2.75
N VAL A 475 -8.68 12.94 2.14
CA VAL A 475 -9.37 13.01 0.84
C VAL A 475 -10.71 13.74 0.96
N GLU A 476 -11.48 13.49 2.03
CA GLU A 476 -12.74 14.19 2.32
C GLU A 476 -12.57 15.69 2.61
N LYS A 477 -11.43 16.06 3.19
CA LYS A 477 -11.06 17.47 3.40
C LYS A 477 -10.59 18.17 2.13
N GLY A 478 -10.38 17.42 1.05
CA GLY A 478 -10.18 17.94 -0.29
C GLY A 478 -8.89 17.51 -0.99
N ALA A 479 -8.03 16.70 -0.37
CA ALA A 479 -6.87 16.16 -1.07
C ALA A 479 -7.33 15.37 -2.32
N VAL A 480 -6.59 15.51 -3.44
CA VAL A 480 -6.93 14.77 -4.67
C VAL A 480 -6.42 13.33 -4.63
N CYS A 481 -5.33 13.11 -3.91
CA CYS A 481 -4.76 11.80 -3.69
C CYS A 481 -4.24 11.66 -2.26
N PHE A 482 -4.43 10.49 -1.68
CA PHE A 482 -3.74 10.06 -0.46
C PHE A 482 -3.11 8.68 -0.70
N VAL A 483 -1.84 8.53 -0.36
CA VAL A 483 -1.13 7.25 -0.32
C VAL A 483 -0.79 6.94 1.13
N GLY A 484 -1.03 5.71 1.57
CA GLY A 484 -0.70 5.28 2.93
C GLY A 484 -0.77 3.77 3.13
N GLY A 485 -0.26 3.31 4.28
CA GLY A 485 -0.21 1.90 4.64
C GLY A 485 -1.57 1.31 5.04
N ALA A 486 -1.84 0.12 4.52
CA ALA A 486 -2.93 -0.77 4.94
C ALA A 486 -2.58 -1.55 6.22
N SER A 487 -1.32 -1.82 6.50
CA SER A 487 -0.90 -2.65 7.62
C SER A 487 0.28 -2.00 8.36
N SER A 488 0.87 -2.76 9.28
CA SER A 488 2.14 -2.36 9.89
C SER A 488 3.24 -2.38 8.83
N GLU A 489 3.86 -1.22 8.62
CA GLU A 489 4.95 -1.10 7.66
C GLU A 489 6.26 -1.59 8.28
N ASP A 490 7.04 -2.36 7.51
CA ASP A 490 8.39 -2.68 7.91
C ASP A 490 9.26 -1.40 7.84
N LEU A 491 9.83 -1.08 9.00
CA LEU A 491 10.59 0.14 9.28
C LEU A 491 11.77 0.36 8.33
N GLN A 492 12.30 -0.71 7.74
CA GLN A 492 13.39 -0.58 6.76
C GLN A 492 12.93 0.18 5.51
N TYR A 493 11.72 -0.10 5.04
CA TYR A 493 11.20 0.51 3.81
C TYR A 493 10.69 1.92 4.06
N THR A 494 10.04 2.16 5.21
CA THR A 494 9.41 3.45 5.51
C THR A 494 10.36 4.63 5.54
N THR A 495 11.62 4.41 5.93
CA THR A 495 12.66 5.46 6.02
C THR A 495 13.39 5.73 4.70
N SER A 496 13.13 4.93 3.67
CA SER A 496 14.00 4.84 2.48
C SER A 496 13.28 5.17 1.17
N VAL A 497 12.07 4.61 1.00
CA VAL A 497 11.37 4.59 -0.29
C VAL A 497 10.58 5.86 -0.61
N TYR A 498 10.25 6.70 0.38
CA TYR A 498 9.45 7.91 0.11
C TYR A 498 10.15 8.92 -0.79
N SER A 499 11.48 8.92 -0.75
CA SER A 499 12.27 9.79 -1.61
C SER A 499 12.09 9.42 -3.09
N MET A 500 11.94 8.13 -3.39
CA MET A 500 11.65 7.63 -4.74
C MET A 500 10.26 8.05 -5.21
N PHE A 501 9.26 7.99 -4.34
CA PHE A 501 7.90 8.44 -4.66
C PHE A 501 7.88 9.93 -5.01
N MET A 502 8.50 10.77 -4.18
CA MET A 502 8.57 12.22 -4.42
C MET A 502 9.37 12.56 -5.68
N GLU A 503 10.46 11.85 -5.95
CA GLU A 503 11.24 11.99 -7.17
C GLU A 503 10.43 11.60 -8.42
N ALA A 504 9.72 10.47 -8.37
CA ALA A 504 8.86 10.00 -9.46
C ALA A 504 7.82 11.05 -9.86
N LEU A 505 7.14 11.62 -8.86
CA LEU A 505 6.12 12.65 -9.07
C LEU A 505 6.70 13.97 -9.58
N LEU A 506 7.65 14.55 -8.84
CA LEU A 506 8.04 15.96 -9.02
C LEU A 506 9.12 16.16 -10.09
N LEU A 507 9.89 15.11 -10.40
CA LEU A 507 11.02 15.21 -11.34
C LEU A 507 10.77 14.38 -12.61
N LYS A 508 10.35 13.12 -12.45
CA LYS A 508 10.18 12.20 -13.60
C LYS A 508 8.88 12.43 -14.38
N GLY A 509 7.91 13.11 -13.76
CA GLY A 509 6.60 13.39 -14.34
C GLY A 509 5.74 12.14 -14.49
N MET A 510 5.86 11.23 -13.53
CA MET A 510 5.03 10.03 -13.44
C MET A 510 3.67 10.35 -12.81
N GLY A 511 2.68 9.53 -13.12
CA GLY A 511 1.40 9.51 -12.43
C GLY A 511 1.54 9.06 -10.98
N VAL A 512 0.55 9.38 -10.13
CA VAL A 512 0.59 8.98 -8.71
C VAL A 512 0.65 7.46 -8.53
N GLY A 513 -0.13 6.70 -9.31
CA GLY A 513 -0.09 5.23 -9.26
C GLY A 513 1.24 4.66 -9.76
N GLU A 514 1.83 5.26 -10.81
CA GLU A 514 3.17 4.87 -11.30
C GLU A 514 4.25 5.13 -10.24
N ALA A 515 4.16 6.24 -9.51
CA ALA A 515 5.08 6.54 -8.42
C ALA A 515 4.97 5.54 -7.26
N VAL A 516 3.77 5.03 -6.95
CA VAL A 516 3.58 3.92 -6.00
C VAL A 516 4.21 2.63 -6.55
N ASN A 517 4.00 2.31 -7.83
CA ASN A 517 4.61 1.13 -8.43
C ASN A 517 6.14 1.19 -8.44
N GLU A 518 6.74 2.36 -8.65
CA GLU A 518 8.19 2.52 -8.58
C GLU A 518 8.76 2.15 -7.20
N THR A 519 8.06 2.47 -6.10
CA THR A 519 8.51 2.06 -4.76
C THR A 519 8.36 0.55 -4.55
N ARG A 520 7.22 -0.02 -4.95
CA ARG A 520 6.98 -1.48 -4.88
C ARG A 520 7.99 -2.28 -5.72
N ASN A 521 8.26 -1.84 -6.95
CA ASN A 521 9.20 -2.47 -7.88
C ASN A 521 10.65 -2.42 -7.39
N PHE A 522 11.03 -1.36 -6.68
CA PHE A 522 12.31 -1.33 -5.99
C PHE A 522 12.40 -2.39 -4.88
N VAL A 523 11.34 -2.54 -4.08
CA VAL A 523 11.29 -3.54 -3.02
C VAL A 523 11.32 -4.96 -3.58
N SER A 524 10.61 -5.24 -4.67
CA SER A 524 10.72 -6.50 -5.41
C SER A 524 12.17 -6.77 -5.86
N LEU A 525 12.83 -5.79 -6.48
CA LEU A 525 14.22 -5.92 -6.93
C LEU A 525 15.19 -6.18 -5.78
N TYR A 526 15.07 -5.43 -4.67
CA TYR A 526 15.92 -5.61 -3.51
C TYR A 526 15.72 -7.00 -2.87
N SER A 527 14.48 -7.49 -2.85
CA SER A 527 14.12 -8.79 -2.29
C SER A 527 14.64 -9.93 -3.15
N SER A 528 14.60 -9.77 -4.47
CA SER A 528 15.25 -10.68 -5.42
C SER A 528 16.76 -10.76 -5.16
N MET A 529 17.43 -9.61 -4.98
CA MET A 529 18.85 -9.54 -4.65
C MET A 529 19.17 -10.29 -3.35
N LEU A 530 18.40 -10.05 -2.28
CA LEU A 530 18.57 -10.74 -1.01
C LEU A 530 18.33 -12.23 -1.15
N ASN A 531 17.27 -12.65 -1.85
CA ASN A 531 16.99 -14.06 -2.02
C ASN A 531 18.13 -14.78 -2.77
N GLN A 532 18.74 -14.15 -3.78
CA GLN A 532 19.86 -14.76 -4.50
C GLN A 532 21.21 -14.69 -3.77
N LYS A 533 21.52 -13.59 -3.08
CA LYS A 533 22.84 -13.34 -2.49
C LYS A 533 22.92 -13.58 -0.98
N ALA A 534 21.76 -13.67 -0.31
CA ALA A 534 21.61 -13.85 1.14
C ALA A 534 20.28 -14.58 1.51
N PRO A 535 20.03 -15.80 1.00
CA PRO A 535 18.73 -16.49 1.09
C PRO A 535 18.21 -16.72 2.52
N ASP A 536 19.09 -17.03 3.48
CA ASP A 536 18.68 -17.25 4.87
C ASP A 536 18.10 -15.98 5.52
N LEU A 537 18.50 -14.81 5.04
CA LEU A 537 18.05 -13.52 5.55
C LEU A 537 16.77 -13.09 4.86
N TYR A 538 16.68 -13.29 3.54
CA TYR A 538 15.43 -13.11 2.82
C TYR A 538 14.27 -13.87 3.48
N ARG A 539 14.51 -15.09 3.99
CA ARG A 539 13.50 -15.86 4.75
C ARG A 539 12.97 -15.15 6.00
N LEU A 540 13.84 -14.46 6.75
CA LEU A 540 13.46 -13.76 7.98
C LEU A 540 12.65 -12.48 7.74
N TYR A 541 12.70 -11.93 6.53
CA TYR A 541 12.07 -10.65 6.18
C TYR A 541 11.02 -10.75 5.10
N LYS A 542 10.70 -11.98 4.70
CA LYS A 542 9.73 -12.28 3.67
C LYS A 542 8.39 -11.59 3.94
N GLU A 543 7.93 -11.63 5.19
CA GLU A 543 6.69 -10.97 5.62
C GLU A 543 6.79 -9.44 5.55
N GLY A 544 7.87 -8.85 6.05
CA GLY A 544 8.07 -7.39 6.02
C GLY A 544 8.14 -6.83 4.59
N THR A 545 8.85 -7.51 3.70
CA THR A 545 8.87 -7.23 2.25
C THR A 545 7.47 -7.26 1.65
N ALA A 546 6.74 -8.33 1.95
CA ALA A 546 5.41 -8.58 1.42
C ALA A 546 4.42 -7.51 1.88
N ASN A 547 4.44 -7.21 3.18
CA ASN A 547 3.63 -6.14 3.75
C ASN A 547 3.90 -4.83 3.02
N PHE A 548 5.17 -4.48 2.76
CA PHE A 548 5.48 -3.25 2.03
C PHE A 548 4.91 -3.21 0.61
N ILE A 549 5.12 -4.27 -0.19
CA ILE A 549 4.64 -4.31 -1.57
C ILE A 549 3.11 -4.12 -1.64
N HIS A 550 2.40 -4.68 -0.66
CA HIS A 550 0.94 -4.77 -0.66
C HIS A 550 0.22 -3.62 0.05
N GLN A 551 0.81 -3.08 1.10
CA GLN A 551 0.10 -2.18 2.00
C GLN A 551 -0.07 -0.76 1.46
N GLN A 552 0.74 -0.33 0.48
CA GLN A 552 0.68 1.04 -0.02
C GLN A 552 -0.56 1.23 -0.89
N ILE A 553 -1.64 1.78 -0.34
CA ILE A 553 -2.90 1.99 -1.06
C ILE A 553 -3.00 3.45 -1.51
N LEU A 554 -3.37 3.67 -2.77
CA LEU A 554 -3.70 4.99 -3.31
C LEU A 554 -5.22 5.20 -3.29
N LEU A 555 -5.68 6.20 -2.55
CA LEU A 555 -7.01 6.79 -2.68
C LEU A 555 -6.94 7.98 -3.64
N GLY A 556 -7.28 7.79 -4.91
CA GLY A 556 -7.17 8.81 -5.95
C GLY A 556 -7.12 8.26 -7.37
N ASP A 557 -6.98 9.16 -8.35
CA ASP A 557 -6.81 8.79 -9.76
C ASP A 557 -5.35 8.35 -10.01
N PRO A 558 -5.08 7.07 -10.31
CA PRO A 558 -3.71 6.57 -10.51
C PRO A 558 -2.99 7.23 -11.68
N ALA A 559 -3.71 7.70 -12.69
CA ALA A 559 -3.12 8.35 -13.87
C ALA A 559 -3.00 9.88 -13.72
N LEU A 560 -3.27 10.45 -12.54
CA LEU A 560 -3.05 11.87 -12.31
C LEU A 560 -1.54 12.15 -12.37
N VAL A 561 -1.10 12.92 -13.36
CA VAL A 561 0.27 13.44 -13.47
C VAL A 561 0.27 14.86 -12.93
N PRO A 562 0.66 15.08 -11.66
CA PRO A 562 0.46 16.38 -11.04
C PRO A 562 1.52 17.41 -11.45
N HIS A 563 2.69 16.92 -11.85
CA HIS A 563 3.79 17.73 -12.31
C HIS A 563 4.35 17.14 -13.61
N PRO A 564 4.41 17.89 -14.72
CA PRO A 564 5.05 17.40 -15.93
C PRO A 564 6.55 17.19 -15.69
N LYS A 565 7.16 16.30 -16.49
CA LYS A 565 8.58 15.98 -16.39
C LYS A 565 9.46 17.23 -16.51
N VAL A 566 10.34 17.43 -15.53
CA VAL A 566 11.28 18.55 -15.52
C VAL A 566 12.60 18.12 -16.15
N THR A 567 12.99 18.76 -17.26
CA THR A 567 14.32 18.52 -17.84
C THR A 567 15.37 19.22 -16.97
N HIS A 568 16.23 18.45 -16.33
CA HIS A 568 17.33 18.97 -15.51
C HIS A 568 18.63 18.23 -15.83
N THR A 569 19.75 18.88 -15.53
CA THR A 569 21.08 18.31 -15.79
C THR A 569 21.31 17.13 -14.87
N LYS A 570 21.32 15.91 -15.42
CA LYS A 570 21.67 14.69 -14.69
C LYS A 570 23.06 14.83 -14.08
N THR A 571 23.16 14.65 -12.77
CA THR A 571 24.42 14.73 -12.03
C THR A 571 25.22 13.45 -12.11
N ILE A 572 24.58 12.28 -12.09
CA ILE A 572 25.22 10.99 -12.37
C ILE A 572 25.11 10.70 -13.88
N LEU A 573 26.24 10.46 -14.52
CA LEU A 573 26.32 10.20 -15.95
C LEU A 573 26.45 8.70 -16.19
N LYS A 574 25.47 8.12 -16.88
CA LYS A 574 25.52 6.75 -17.41
C LYS A 574 25.87 6.82 -18.89
N SER A 575 26.92 6.10 -19.29
CA SER A 575 27.21 5.84 -20.70
C SER A 575 27.24 4.34 -20.96
N VAL A 576 26.78 3.94 -22.14
CA VAL A 576 26.81 2.54 -22.58
C VAL A 576 27.57 2.51 -23.89
N ASN A 577 28.67 1.76 -23.91
CA ASN A 577 29.43 1.51 -25.14
C ASN A 577 29.00 0.15 -25.70
N ASN A 578 28.33 0.18 -26.84
CA ASN A 578 27.67 -0.99 -27.41
C ASN A 578 28.64 -1.77 -28.32
N LYS A 579 28.83 -3.05 -28.00
CA LYS A 579 29.14 -4.11 -28.98
C LYS A 579 27.99 -5.12 -28.95
N ASP A 580 27.75 -5.84 -30.05
CA ASP A 580 26.55 -6.68 -30.27
C ASP A 580 26.23 -7.70 -29.15
N THR A 581 27.24 -8.22 -28.45
CA THR A 581 27.07 -9.22 -27.38
C THR A 581 27.77 -8.84 -26.07
N ASP A 582 28.43 -7.69 -26.03
CA ASP A 582 29.26 -7.27 -24.90
C ASP A 582 29.18 -5.76 -24.75
N GLN A 583 28.44 -5.31 -23.73
CA GLN A 583 28.20 -3.90 -23.46
C GLN A 583 29.00 -3.46 -22.23
N VAL A 584 29.70 -2.34 -22.36
CA VAL A 584 30.38 -1.71 -21.23
C VAL A 584 29.51 -0.58 -20.72
N ILE A 585 29.08 -0.69 -19.46
CA ILE A 585 28.25 0.29 -18.76
C ILE A 585 29.17 1.06 -17.82
N GLU A 586 29.30 2.36 -18.05
CA GLU A 586 30.11 3.25 -17.22
C GLU A 586 29.21 4.22 -16.47
N ILE A 587 29.44 4.33 -15.16
CA ILE A 587 28.70 5.20 -14.25
C ILE A 587 29.68 6.15 -13.60
N ASN A 588 29.54 7.44 -13.90
CA ASN A 588 30.38 8.51 -13.37
C ASN A 588 29.61 9.34 -12.35
N ILE A 589 30.21 9.54 -11.17
CA ILE A 589 29.63 10.22 -10.02
C ILE A 589 30.54 11.40 -9.66
N PRO A 590 30.21 12.62 -10.09
CA PRO A 590 31.04 13.80 -9.84
C PRO A 590 31.18 14.07 -8.35
N LEU A 591 32.39 14.42 -7.89
CA LEU A 591 32.63 14.79 -6.48
C LEU A 591 31.74 15.94 -5.99
N SER A 592 31.37 16.87 -6.88
CA SER A 592 30.46 17.99 -6.59
C SER A 592 29.02 17.57 -6.28
N SER A 593 28.63 16.34 -6.64
CA SER A 593 27.29 15.81 -6.36
C SER A 593 27.14 15.31 -4.92
N TRP A 594 28.24 14.93 -4.27
CA TRP A 594 28.23 14.37 -2.92
C TRP A 594 27.88 15.42 -1.86
N LYS A 595 26.95 15.07 -0.98
CA LYS A 595 26.53 15.84 0.19
C LYS A 595 26.68 15.00 1.45
N ARG A 596 26.77 15.70 2.58
CA ARG A 596 26.94 15.14 3.91
C ARG A 596 26.03 15.94 4.85
N ALA A 597 25.15 15.25 5.56
CA ALA A 597 24.34 15.84 6.63
C ALA A 597 24.35 14.93 7.85
N ARG A 598 24.22 15.52 9.03
CA ARG A 598 24.18 14.81 10.30
C ARG A 598 22.98 15.28 11.10
N ALA A 599 22.17 14.34 11.58
CA ALA A 599 21.03 14.59 12.46
C ALA A 599 21.29 14.02 13.86
N ILE A 600 20.78 14.71 14.88
CA ILE A 600 20.83 14.25 16.27
C ILE A 600 19.62 13.36 16.50
N VAL A 601 19.85 12.17 17.05
CA VAL A 601 18.79 11.17 17.24
C VAL A 601 18.27 11.18 18.68
N ASN A 602 19.17 11.34 19.66
CA ASN A 602 18.77 11.49 21.06
C ASN A 602 19.85 12.20 21.89
N GLU A 603 19.44 13.17 22.71
CA GLU A 603 20.29 13.94 23.63
C GLU A 603 20.38 13.31 25.05
N LYS A 604 19.46 12.42 25.41
CA LYS A 604 19.35 11.77 26.74
C LYS A 604 19.96 10.36 26.76
N ASP A 605 20.26 9.85 27.96
CA ASP A 605 20.76 8.47 28.16
C ASP A 605 19.72 7.44 27.68
N LEU A 606 20.17 6.51 26.82
CA LEU A 606 19.29 5.56 26.13
C LEU A 606 18.82 4.44 27.07
N ILE A 607 17.50 4.23 27.13
CA ILE A 607 16.85 3.29 28.05
C ILE A 607 16.70 1.87 27.42
N ARG A 608 16.93 1.71 26.11
CA ARG A 608 16.83 0.41 25.40
C ARG A 608 18.04 0.13 24.50
N LYS A 609 18.44 -1.15 24.41
CA LYS A 609 19.64 -1.66 23.72
C LYS A 609 19.65 -1.54 22.19
N TYR A 610 18.53 -1.29 21.53
CA TYR A 610 18.46 -1.04 20.07
C TYR A 610 19.21 0.22 19.65
N TYR A 611 19.35 1.14 20.58
CA TYR A 611 19.74 2.50 20.27
C TYR A 611 21.22 2.63 20.52
N LYS A 612 21.96 2.43 19.45
CA LYS A 612 23.42 2.36 19.49
C LYS A 612 24.06 3.62 18.94
N SER A 613 23.32 4.72 18.73
CA SER A 613 23.89 5.93 18.13
C SER A 613 23.26 7.22 18.65
N ARG A 614 24.06 8.22 19.02
CA ARG A 614 23.56 9.57 19.38
C ARG A 614 23.20 10.42 18.17
N SER A 615 23.82 10.13 17.04
CA SER A 615 23.61 10.86 15.80
C SER A 615 23.77 9.94 14.59
N ILE A 616 23.11 10.32 13.50
CA ILE A 616 23.18 9.64 12.21
C ILE A 616 23.77 10.60 11.20
N GLU A 617 24.70 10.11 10.39
CA GLU A 617 25.29 10.85 9.28
C GLU A 617 24.96 10.16 7.95
N VAL A 618 24.49 10.95 6.99
CA VAL A 618 24.18 10.50 5.63
C VAL A 618 25.19 11.14 4.69
N ILE A 619 25.86 10.31 3.89
CA ILE A 619 26.80 10.74 2.84
C ILE A 619 26.32 10.15 1.53
N THR A 620 25.79 11.01 0.66
CA THR A 620 25.08 10.57 -0.55
C THR A 620 25.22 11.60 -1.68
N PRO A 621 25.29 11.18 -2.96
CA PRO A 621 25.18 12.12 -4.06
C PRO A 621 23.74 12.65 -4.19
N VAL A 622 23.58 13.87 -4.71
CA VAL A 622 22.27 14.41 -5.07
C VAL A 622 22.01 14.14 -6.54
N ALA A 623 21.25 13.07 -6.83
CA ALA A 623 20.91 12.62 -8.18
C ALA A 623 19.60 11.79 -8.20
N GLU A 624 18.96 11.69 -9.36
CA GLU A 624 17.82 10.78 -9.57
C GLU A 624 18.22 9.29 -9.44
N ASN A 625 17.23 8.45 -9.14
CA ASN A 625 17.31 6.99 -9.02
C ASN A 625 18.21 6.53 -7.88
N LEU A 626 18.43 7.40 -6.89
CA LEU A 626 19.07 7.03 -5.65
C LEU A 626 18.02 6.61 -4.65
N VAL A 627 18.31 5.51 -3.99
CA VAL A 627 17.51 4.99 -2.89
C VAL A 627 18.43 5.01 -1.67
N PRO A 628 18.21 5.93 -0.72
CA PRO A 628 18.86 5.83 0.58
C PRO A 628 18.44 4.50 1.17
N TRP A 629 19.39 3.62 1.47
CA TRP A 629 19.06 2.24 1.74
C TRP A 629 20.05 1.56 2.68
N GLY A 630 19.49 0.77 3.58
CA GLY A 630 20.21 0.12 4.68
C GLY A 630 20.38 1.11 5.82
N ASP A 631 20.24 0.61 7.05
CA ASP A 631 20.41 1.37 8.28
C ASP A 631 21.86 1.91 8.44
N PHE A 632 22.33 1.95 9.68
CA PHE A 632 23.54 2.66 10.04
C PHE A 632 24.67 1.70 10.42
N TYR A 633 25.84 1.96 9.86
CA TYR A 633 27.08 1.38 10.35
C TYR A 633 27.57 2.13 11.57
N GLN A 634 27.73 1.42 12.69
CA GLN A 634 28.36 1.98 13.88
C GLN A 634 29.85 2.19 13.64
N LEU A 635 30.32 3.40 13.93
CA LEU A 635 31.74 3.73 13.79
C LEU A 635 32.58 3.40 15.03
N ALA A 636 31.94 2.99 16.13
CA ALA A 636 32.56 2.59 17.39
C ALA A 636 32.22 1.12 17.74
N PRO A 637 32.92 0.13 17.14
CA PRO A 637 32.64 -1.29 17.36
C PRO A 637 33.06 -1.81 18.75
N ASP A 638 33.91 -1.08 19.48
CA ASP A 638 34.49 -1.52 20.76
C ASP A 638 33.65 -1.10 21.97
N THR A 639 32.49 -0.48 21.76
CA THR A 639 31.59 -0.07 22.84
C THR A 639 30.44 -1.07 22.93
N ASP A 640 30.32 -1.78 24.06
CA ASP A 640 29.13 -2.55 24.45
C ASP A 640 27.89 -1.63 24.70
N GLY A 641 27.85 -0.43 24.11
CA GLY A 641 26.93 0.68 24.39
C GLY A 641 26.70 1.63 23.21
N ILE A 642 26.42 2.90 23.52
CA ILE A 642 25.99 3.93 22.56
C ILE A 642 27.19 4.44 21.74
N SER A 643 27.19 4.27 20.42
CA SER A 643 28.15 4.92 19.51
C SER A 643 27.84 6.40 19.34
N ASP A 644 28.85 7.22 19.07
CA ASP A 644 28.63 8.65 18.88
C ASP A 644 27.95 8.96 17.54
N VAL A 645 28.29 8.17 16.52
CA VAL A 645 27.87 8.36 15.12
C VAL A 645 27.68 7.02 14.44
N ALA A 646 26.62 6.92 13.64
CA ALA A 646 26.50 5.88 12.64
C ALA A 646 26.23 6.45 11.24
N ILE A 647 26.65 5.72 10.20
CA ILE A 647 26.64 6.19 8.81
C ILE A 647 25.71 5.34 7.93
N MET A 648 24.90 6.01 7.11
CA MET A 648 23.98 5.39 6.16
C MET A 648 24.59 5.19 4.76
N SER A 649 24.25 4.09 4.09
CA SER A 649 24.61 3.82 2.67
C SER A 649 23.42 4.08 1.73
N ASN A 650 23.68 4.04 0.42
CA ASN A 650 22.71 4.34 -0.63
C ASN A 650 22.93 3.42 -1.84
N TYR A 651 21.83 3.03 -2.48
CA TYR A 651 21.84 2.34 -3.77
C TYR A 651 21.51 3.29 -4.91
N LEU A 652 22.22 3.13 -6.03
CA LEU A 652 21.77 3.60 -7.33
C LEU A 652 20.98 2.50 -8.02
N HIS A 653 19.73 2.77 -8.38
CA HIS A 653 18.92 1.90 -9.22
C HIS A 653 19.21 2.19 -10.69
N VAL A 654 19.78 1.19 -11.38
CA VAL A 654 20.08 1.29 -12.81
C VAL A 654 19.07 0.47 -13.61
N LYS A 655 18.46 1.15 -14.58
CA LYS A 655 17.53 0.58 -15.57
C LYS A 655 18.17 0.58 -16.95
N MET A 656 17.99 -0.49 -17.73
CA MET A 656 18.46 -0.57 -19.11
C MET A 656 17.57 -1.41 -20.00
N ASP A 657 17.03 -0.82 -21.06
CA ASP A 657 16.19 -1.52 -22.03
C ASP A 657 17.05 -2.39 -22.95
N LEU A 658 16.59 -3.61 -23.22
CA LEU A 658 17.22 -4.62 -24.06
C LEU A 658 16.30 -4.97 -25.24
N PRO A 659 16.86 -5.23 -26.43
CA PRO A 659 16.10 -5.73 -27.58
C PRO A 659 15.44 -7.08 -27.28
N ARG A 660 14.30 -7.35 -27.92
CA ARG A 660 13.51 -8.57 -27.68
C ARG A 660 14.26 -9.87 -27.97
N GLU A 661 15.24 -9.87 -28.88
CA GLU A 661 16.01 -11.09 -29.20
C GLU A 661 17.19 -11.34 -28.25
N LYS A 662 17.53 -10.38 -27.37
CA LYS A 662 18.71 -10.43 -26.52
C LYS A 662 18.33 -10.64 -25.06
N ALA A 663 19.00 -11.60 -24.42
CA ALA A 663 18.88 -11.84 -22.98
C ALA A 663 20.22 -11.57 -22.27
N PRO A 664 20.18 -11.09 -21.01
CA PRO A 664 21.37 -10.94 -20.19
C PRO A 664 21.91 -12.32 -19.77
N LEU A 665 23.20 -12.56 -20.01
CA LEU A 665 23.90 -13.78 -19.60
C LEU A 665 24.68 -13.59 -18.29
N SER A 666 25.31 -12.43 -18.13
CA SER A 666 26.06 -12.09 -16.93
C SER A 666 26.30 -10.60 -16.83
N LEU A 667 26.25 -10.05 -15.62
CA LEU A 667 26.68 -8.70 -15.30
C LEU A 667 27.89 -8.79 -14.36
N THR A 668 28.99 -8.11 -14.67
CA THR A 668 30.21 -8.17 -13.86
C THR A 668 30.75 -6.78 -13.62
N LEU A 669 31.08 -6.45 -12.37
CA LEU A 669 31.85 -5.26 -12.04
C LEU A 669 33.31 -5.51 -12.43
N ILE A 670 33.85 -4.74 -13.37
CA ILE A 670 35.20 -4.96 -13.91
C ILE A 670 36.22 -3.90 -13.45
N ASP A 671 35.76 -2.71 -13.08
CA ASP A 671 36.64 -1.67 -12.53
C ASP A 671 35.87 -0.69 -11.62
N VAL A 672 36.58 -0.08 -10.68
CA VAL A 672 36.06 0.93 -9.75
C VAL A 672 37.13 1.97 -9.44
N GLU A 673 36.78 3.24 -9.59
CA GLU A 673 37.51 4.36 -9.00
C GLU A 673 36.71 4.88 -7.79
N ALA A 674 37.36 4.97 -6.63
CA ALA A 674 36.73 5.42 -5.40
C ALA A 674 37.66 6.32 -4.59
N GLY A 675 37.10 7.34 -3.97
CA GLY A 675 37.80 8.16 -2.97
C GLY A 675 37.61 7.55 -1.57
N ALA A 676 38.70 7.39 -0.84
CA ALA A 676 38.68 6.89 0.53
C ALA A 676 38.90 7.99 1.56
N GLU A 677 38.13 7.95 2.65
CA GLU A 677 38.30 8.84 3.79
C GLU A 677 38.04 8.13 5.12
N CYS A 678 38.62 8.64 6.20
CA CYS A 678 38.37 8.16 7.55
C CYS A 678 36.93 8.51 7.96
N ALA A 679 36.16 7.52 8.39
CA ALA A 679 34.78 7.68 8.81
C ALA A 679 34.62 8.62 10.02
N ILE A 680 35.65 8.77 10.86
CA ILE A 680 35.62 9.59 12.08
C ILE A 680 36.08 11.03 11.81
N CYS A 681 37.27 11.21 11.22
CA CYS A 681 37.88 12.54 11.08
C CYS A 681 37.79 13.14 9.67
N GLY A 682 37.24 12.40 8.70
CA GLY A 682 37.08 12.86 7.31
C GLY A 682 38.38 13.02 6.52
N LYS A 683 39.54 12.68 7.09
CA LYS A 683 40.83 12.75 6.37
C LYS A 683 40.85 11.75 5.23
N THR A 684 41.36 12.16 4.07
CA THR A 684 41.64 11.27 2.94
C THR A 684 42.60 10.15 3.36
N LEU A 685 42.31 8.94 2.91
CA LEU A 685 43.12 7.74 3.18
C LEU A 685 43.58 7.11 1.87
N ASP A 686 44.74 6.46 1.91
CA ASP A 686 45.18 5.60 0.83
C ASP A 686 44.51 4.22 0.93
N LEU A 687 44.09 3.69 -0.21
CA LEU A 687 43.45 2.38 -0.28
C LEU A 687 44.47 1.26 -0.01
N GLN A 688 44.15 0.39 0.95
CA GLN A 688 44.98 -0.78 1.27
C GLN A 688 44.80 -1.93 0.26
N LYS A 689 43.69 -1.94 -0.48
CA LYS A 689 43.33 -2.92 -1.52
C LYS A 689 42.73 -2.20 -2.72
N LYS A 690 42.59 -2.88 -3.86
CA LYS A 690 41.90 -2.29 -5.01
C LYS A 690 40.43 -1.99 -4.65
N ALA A 691 39.92 -0.82 -5.07
CA ALA A 691 38.55 -0.38 -4.76
C ALA A 691 37.49 -1.43 -5.11
N ILE A 692 37.66 -2.11 -6.26
CA ILE A 692 36.78 -3.18 -6.72
C ILE A 692 36.57 -4.31 -5.69
N GLU A 693 37.56 -4.61 -4.85
CA GLU A 693 37.43 -5.66 -3.84
C GLU A 693 36.43 -5.30 -2.73
N TYR A 694 36.33 -4.01 -2.39
CA TYR A 694 35.37 -3.49 -1.42
C TYR A 694 33.95 -3.49 -2.01
N PHE A 695 33.79 -3.00 -3.24
CA PHE A 695 32.49 -2.92 -3.91
C PHE A 695 31.95 -4.27 -4.38
N SER A 696 32.81 -5.28 -4.55
CA SER A 696 32.37 -6.64 -4.91
C SER A 696 32.04 -7.50 -3.69
N ASN A 697 32.37 -7.06 -2.48
CA ASN A 697 32.15 -7.82 -1.26
C ASN A 697 32.01 -6.86 -0.07
N PHE A 698 30.81 -6.34 0.10
CA PHE A 698 30.46 -5.32 1.08
C PHE A 698 29.51 -5.91 2.12
N LYS A 699 29.26 -5.14 3.19
CA LYS A 699 28.16 -5.46 4.10
C LYS A 699 26.94 -4.61 3.76
N ILE A 700 25.79 -4.95 4.31
CA ILE A 700 24.62 -4.09 4.40
C ILE A 700 24.19 -4.06 5.88
N PRO A 701 23.97 -2.87 6.48
CA PRO A 701 23.40 -2.78 7.81
C PRO A 701 21.89 -3.03 7.71
N TYR A 702 21.34 -3.76 8.68
CA TYR A 702 19.92 -4.07 8.72
C TYR A 702 19.39 -3.86 10.13
N LEU A 703 18.24 -3.19 10.25
CA LEU A 703 17.59 -2.89 11.52
C LEU A 703 17.34 -4.19 12.29
N MET A 704 17.73 -4.20 13.56
CA MET A 704 17.56 -5.34 14.47
C MET A 704 18.46 -6.56 14.21
N LEU A 705 19.31 -6.56 13.17
CA LEU A 705 20.27 -7.64 12.90
C LEU A 705 21.72 -7.17 12.78
N SER A 706 22.64 -8.14 12.80
CA SER A 706 24.06 -7.87 12.54
C SER A 706 24.30 -7.49 11.08
N PRO A 707 25.26 -6.59 10.77
CA PRO A 707 25.60 -6.24 9.40
C PRO A 707 25.92 -7.47 8.54
N MET A 708 25.32 -7.52 7.35
CA MET A 708 25.22 -8.72 6.53
C MET A 708 26.16 -8.66 5.35
N ARG A 709 26.92 -9.71 5.08
CA ARG A 709 27.88 -9.73 3.97
C ARG A 709 27.21 -10.11 2.65
N ILE A 710 27.32 -9.25 1.64
CA ILE A 710 26.90 -9.50 0.25
C ILE A 710 28.13 -9.71 -0.61
N ASN A 711 28.15 -10.82 -1.36
CA ASN A 711 29.27 -11.17 -2.24
C ASN A 711 28.82 -11.18 -3.72
N MET A 712 29.33 -10.21 -4.47
CA MET A 712 29.07 -10.02 -5.91
C MET A 712 30.22 -10.52 -6.80
N LYS A 713 31.29 -11.13 -6.24
CA LYS A 713 32.48 -11.53 -7.00
C LYS A 713 32.21 -12.56 -8.11
N SER A 714 31.18 -13.39 -7.95
CA SER A 714 30.80 -14.43 -8.90
C SER A 714 29.87 -13.90 -10.02
N GLY A 715 29.37 -12.67 -9.86
CA GLY A 715 28.43 -12.05 -10.77
C GLY A 715 27.54 -11.06 -10.03
N TRP A 716 27.30 -9.92 -10.66
CA TRP A 716 26.43 -8.88 -10.12
C TRP A 716 24.98 -9.26 -10.33
N HIS A 717 24.17 -9.19 -9.28
CA HIS A 717 22.75 -9.52 -9.35
C HIS A 717 21.97 -8.52 -10.22
N PHE A 718 20.99 -9.04 -10.97
CA PHE A 718 20.04 -8.26 -11.74
C PHE A 718 18.70 -9.02 -11.86
N SER A 719 17.64 -8.29 -12.18
CA SER A 719 16.32 -8.83 -12.54
C SER A 719 15.84 -8.23 -13.86
N THR A 720 14.93 -8.91 -14.55
CA THR A 720 14.39 -8.49 -15.86
C THR A 720 12.89 -8.21 -15.76
N GLU A 721 12.48 -7.01 -16.15
CA GLU A 721 11.09 -6.58 -16.34
C GLU A 721 10.69 -6.82 -17.80
N ILE A 722 9.50 -7.38 -18.02
CA ILE A 722 8.92 -7.63 -19.34
C ILE A 722 8.22 -6.35 -19.81
N LEU A 723 8.61 -5.84 -20.97
CA LEU A 723 7.99 -4.68 -21.60
C LEU A 723 7.19 -5.09 -22.85
N ARG A 724 6.32 -4.20 -23.36
CA ARG A 724 5.55 -4.45 -24.60
C ARG A 724 6.44 -4.80 -25.81
N GLU A 725 7.61 -4.15 -25.93
CA GLU A 725 8.52 -4.29 -27.10
C GLU A 725 9.89 -4.93 -26.76
N GLY A 726 10.08 -5.44 -25.54
CA GLY A 726 11.38 -5.99 -25.13
C GLY A 726 11.46 -6.26 -23.63
N TYR A 727 12.64 -6.08 -23.06
CA TYR A 727 12.89 -6.30 -21.64
C TYR A 727 13.65 -5.12 -21.06
N ARG A 728 13.48 -4.88 -19.77
CA ARG A 728 14.32 -3.95 -19.03
C ARG A 728 15.12 -4.69 -17.97
N LEU A 729 16.42 -4.46 -17.96
CA LEU A 729 17.34 -4.92 -16.95
C LEU A 729 17.36 -3.96 -15.77
N HIS A 730 17.18 -4.48 -14.56
CA HIS A 730 17.22 -3.74 -13.30
C HIS A 730 18.36 -4.27 -12.43
N PHE A 731 19.18 -3.37 -11.88
CA PHE A 731 20.19 -3.75 -10.89
C PHE A 731 20.51 -2.59 -9.93
N LEU A 732 20.94 -2.94 -8.72
CA LEU A 732 21.29 -2.01 -7.65
C LEU A 732 22.80 -1.93 -7.47
N ILE A 733 23.31 -0.72 -7.20
CA ILE A 733 24.76 -0.47 -7.03
C ILE A 733 24.99 0.33 -5.74
N PRO A 734 25.75 -0.19 -4.76
CA PRO A 734 26.09 0.59 -3.58
C PRO A 734 27.04 1.72 -4.00
N LEU A 735 26.75 2.95 -3.61
CA LEU A 735 27.62 4.09 -3.94
C LEU A 735 28.61 4.41 -2.83
N LEU A 736 28.28 4.06 -1.59
CA LEU A 736 29.11 4.22 -0.41
C LEU A 736 29.34 2.87 0.26
N VAL A 737 30.60 2.44 0.34
CA VAL A 737 30.99 1.21 1.05
C VAL A 737 31.76 1.59 2.31
N ILE A 738 31.46 0.90 3.41
CA ILE A 738 32.10 1.12 4.71
C ILE A 738 32.91 -0.11 5.07
N ASP A 739 34.19 0.08 5.36
CA ASP A 739 35.05 -0.94 5.95
C ASP A 739 35.10 -0.74 7.46
N ASP A 740 34.27 -1.49 8.18
CA ASP A 740 34.16 -1.41 9.65
C ASP A 740 35.49 -1.59 10.36
N HIS A 741 36.38 -2.47 9.84
CA HIS A 741 37.62 -2.83 10.50
C HIS A 741 38.63 -1.67 10.44
N THR A 742 38.73 -1.01 9.29
CA THR A 742 39.64 0.13 9.09
C THR A 742 38.97 1.49 9.33
N ARG A 743 37.66 1.50 9.59
CA ARG A 743 36.82 2.70 9.73
C ARG A 743 36.96 3.63 8.51
N MET A 744 36.99 3.04 7.33
CA MET A 744 37.17 3.73 6.06
C MET A 744 35.85 3.80 5.29
N LEU A 745 35.54 4.98 4.76
CA LEU A 745 34.45 5.21 3.83
C LEU A 745 35.00 5.26 2.41
N LEU A 746 34.45 4.45 1.51
CA LEU A 746 34.75 4.50 0.08
C LEU A 746 33.57 5.06 -0.68
N ARG A 747 33.74 6.25 -1.26
CA ARG A 747 32.78 6.89 -2.15
C ARG A 747 33.12 6.55 -3.58
N ALA A 748 32.19 5.91 -4.29
CA ALA A 748 32.36 5.66 -5.72
C ALA A 748 32.46 6.98 -6.50
N GLN A 749 33.44 7.06 -7.38
CA GLN A 749 33.59 8.15 -8.37
C GLN A 749 33.31 7.63 -9.77
N LYS A 750 33.71 6.38 -10.04
CA LYS A 750 33.47 5.69 -11.30
C LYS A 750 33.25 4.21 -11.04
N LEU A 751 32.23 3.62 -11.67
CA LEU A 751 32.04 2.17 -11.72
C LEU A 751 31.90 1.72 -13.17
N ILE A 752 32.57 0.63 -13.53
CA ILE A 752 32.53 0.05 -14.87
C ILE A 752 32.03 -1.39 -14.78
N PHE A 753 30.90 -1.64 -15.43
CA PHE A 753 30.30 -2.96 -15.55
C PHE A 753 30.43 -3.49 -16.97
N GLN A 754 30.59 -4.81 -17.07
CA GLN A 754 30.49 -5.56 -18.32
C GLN A 754 29.19 -6.37 -18.30
N LEU A 755 28.30 -6.09 -19.26
CA LEU A 755 27.10 -6.87 -19.50
C LEU A 755 27.31 -7.74 -20.73
N LYS A 756 27.26 -9.05 -20.56
CA LYS A 756 27.26 -10.01 -21.66
C LYS A 756 25.82 -10.33 -22.04
N LEU A 757 25.52 -10.21 -23.33
CA LEU A 757 24.23 -10.54 -23.92
C LEU A 757 24.36 -11.76 -24.82
N THR A 758 23.32 -12.57 -24.85
CA THR A 758 23.18 -13.73 -25.74
C THR A 758 21.80 -13.74 -26.39
N GLU A 759 21.54 -14.71 -27.24
CA GLU A 759 20.18 -14.97 -27.74
C GLU A 759 19.30 -15.42 -26.58
N GLY A 760 18.17 -14.74 -26.41
CA GLY A 760 17.19 -15.14 -25.42
C GLY A 760 16.25 -16.23 -25.93
N ARG A 761 15.62 -16.92 -24.98
CA ARG A 761 14.69 -18.02 -25.22
C ARG A 761 13.61 -18.01 -24.15
N GLU A 762 12.39 -18.38 -24.56
CA GLU A 762 11.26 -18.56 -23.66
C GLU A 762 11.25 -19.97 -23.04
N TYR A 763 11.03 -20.01 -21.73
CA TYR A 763 10.78 -21.21 -20.93
C TYR A 763 9.35 -21.14 -20.43
N LYS A 764 8.60 -22.24 -20.61
CA LYS A 764 7.20 -22.33 -20.18
C LYS A 764 6.91 -23.66 -19.49
N GLY A 765 6.00 -23.62 -18.53
CA GLY A 765 5.66 -24.81 -17.74
C GLY A 765 4.58 -24.54 -16.70
N ILE A 766 4.20 -25.57 -15.96
CA ILE A 766 3.25 -25.50 -14.85
C ILE A 766 3.92 -26.06 -13.60
N VAL A 767 3.69 -25.40 -12.46
CA VAL A 767 4.05 -25.93 -11.13
C VAL A 767 2.80 -26.49 -10.47
N LYS A 768 2.89 -27.75 -10.02
CA LYS A 768 1.86 -28.48 -9.28
C LYS A 768 2.40 -28.84 -7.89
N SER A 769 1.53 -28.81 -6.89
CA SER A 769 1.85 -29.27 -5.53
C SER A 769 0.68 -30.07 -4.95
N THR A 770 0.96 -31.01 -4.06
CA THR A 770 -0.06 -31.79 -3.34
C THR A 770 0.16 -31.58 -1.84
N PRO A 771 -0.85 -31.14 -1.06
CA PRO A 771 -2.26 -30.93 -1.43
C PRO A 771 -2.51 -29.68 -2.30
N SER A 772 -3.68 -29.61 -2.94
CA SER A 772 -4.09 -28.47 -3.78
C SER A 772 -4.33 -27.22 -2.93
N SER A 773 -3.33 -26.36 -2.81
CA SER A 773 -3.45 -25.03 -2.22
C SER A 773 -3.42 -23.94 -3.30
N ASN A 774 -4.00 -22.77 -3.05
CA ASN A 774 -4.05 -21.65 -4.00
C ASN A 774 -2.75 -20.81 -3.97
N LYS A 775 -1.59 -21.47 -3.84
CA LYS A 775 -0.30 -20.85 -3.55
C LYS A 775 0.44 -20.34 -4.78
N SER A 776 1.26 -19.32 -4.56
CA SER A 776 2.19 -18.76 -5.53
C SER A 776 3.61 -19.29 -5.34
N PHE A 777 4.31 -19.49 -6.45
CA PHE A 777 5.66 -20.01 -6.53
C PHE A 777 6.57 -19.05 -7.26
N LEU A 778 7.82 -18.94 -6.80
CA LEU A 778 8.88 -18.26 -7.51
C LEU A 778 9.63 -19.25 -8.38
N VAL A 779 9.48 -19.11 -9.70
CA VAL A 779 10.20 -19.89 -10.71
C VAL A 779 11.40 -19.07 -11.16
N ARG A 780 12.58 -19.69 -11.21
CA ARG A 780 13.80 -19.04 -11.69
C ARG A 780 14.46 -19.84 -12.78
N ALA A 781 14.96 -19.17 -13.79
CA ALA A 781 15.83 -19.74 -14.82
C ALA A 781 17.26 -19.22 -14.64
N GLY A 782 18.23 -20.12 -14.72
CA GLY A 782 19.61 -19.75 -14.38
C GLY A 782 20.71 -20.73 -14.82
N LEU A 783 21.93 -20.39 -14.41
CA LEU A 783 23.15 -21.18 -14.60
C LEU A 783 23.54 -21.88 -13.28
N LEU A 784 24.28 -22.99 -13.38
CA LEU A 784 25.01 -23.54 -12.23
C LEU A 784 26.35 -22.85 -12.09
N GLU A 785 26.58 -22.20 -10.96
CA GLU A 785 27.91 -21.74 -10.57
C GLU A 785 28.41 -22.58 -9.39
N GLY A 786 29.14 -23.67 -9.69
CA GLY A 786 29.47 -24.69 -8.71
C GLY A 786 28.22 -25.47 -8.26
N ASN A 787 27.92 -25.45 -6.95
CA ASN A 787 26.73 -26.08 -6.36
C ASN A 787 25.57 -25.09 -6.14
N LEU A 788 25.72 -23.82 -6.53
CA LEU A 788 24.72 -22.79 -6.28
C LEU A 788 24.08 -22.32 -7.59
N PRO A 789 22.74 -22.24 -7.68
CA PRO A 789 22.06 -21.70 -8.85
C PRO A 789 22.22 -20.17 -8.90
N TYR A 790 22.64 -19.64 -10.05
CA TYR A 790 22.67 -18.23 -10.37
C TYR A 790 21.47 -17.87 -11.24
N SER A 791 20.52 -17.11 -10.69
CA SER A 791 19.30 -16.68 -11.39
C SER A 791 19.62 -15.64 -12.46
N LEU A 792 18.97 -15.76 -13.61
CA LEU A 792 19.03 -14.83 -14.74
C LEU A 792 17.66 -14.23 -15.06
N ALA A 793 16.58 -14.95 -14.75
CA ALA A 793 15.20 -14.50 -14.92
C ALA A 793 14.32 -15.14 -13.83
N GLU A 794 13.28 -14.43 -13.42
CA GLU A 794 12.40 -14.82 -12.32
C GLU A 794 10.94 -14.57 -12.69
N ALA A 795 10.06 -15.45 -12.22
CA ALA A 795 8.63 -15.34 -12.42
C ALA A 795 7.86 -15.81 -11.18
N VAL A 796 6.75 -15.15 -10.88
CA VAL A 796 5.79 -15.53 -9.84
C VAL A 796 4.52 -16.02 -10.48
N ILE A 797 4.11 -17.24 -10.11
CA ILE A 797 2.93 -17.91 -10.68
C ILE A 797 2.11 -18.59 -9.61
N LYS A 798 0.79 -18.67 -9.80
CA LYS A 798 -0.09 -19.46 -8.93
C LYS A 798 -0.06 -20.94 -9.32
N GLN A 799 -0.41 -21.79 -8.35
CA GLN A 799 -0.51 -23.23 -8.55
C GLN A 799 -1.39 -23.58 -9.76
N GLY A 800 -0.86 -24.41 -10.66
CA GLY A 800 -1.59 -24.85 -11.85
C GLY A 800 -1.60 -23.86 -13.01
N GLU A 801 -1.12 -22.63 -12.82
CA GLU A 801 -0.96 -21.65 -13.90
C GLU A 801 0.32 -21.91 -14.70
N GLU A 802 0.31 -21.44 -15.95
CA GLU A 802 1.47 -21.52 -16.83
C GLU A 802 2.41 -20.35 -16.59
N PHE A 803 3.66 -20.62 -16.23
CA PHE A 803 4.72 -19.62 -16.20
C PHE A 803 5.30 -19.41 -17.59
N LEU A 804 5.77 -18.18 -17.82
CA LEU A 804 6.52 -17.79 -19.02
C LEU A 804 7.74 -16.97 -18.56
N LEU A 805 8.93 -17.44 -18.91
CA LEU A 805 10.21 -16.85 -18.54
C LEU A 805 11.05 -16.62 -19.80
N PHE A 806 11.45 -15.39 -20.08
CA PHE A 806 12.45 -15.13 -21.11
C PHE A 806 13.83 -15.02 -20.49
N CYS A 807 14.77 -15.86 -20.94
CA CYS A 807 16.09 -15.96 -20.34
C CYS A 807 17.15 -16.36 -21.38
N ALA A 808 18.43 -16.25 -21.04
CA ALA A 808 19.53 -16.71 -21.89
C ALA A 808 19.32 -18.17 -22.36
N LYS A 809 19.64 -18.48 -23.62
CA LYS A 809 19.55 -19.88 -24.12
C LYS A 809 20.46 -20.84 -23.37
N GLU A 810 21.51 -20.33 -22.74
CA GLU A 810 22.47 -21.08 -21.94
C GLU A 810 21.92 -21.42 -20.55
N ALA A 811 20.78 -20.85 -20.14
CA ALA A 811 20.14 -21.19 -18.87
C ALA A 811 19.79 -22.69 -18.86
N ALA A 812 20.56 -23.45 -18.07
CA ALA A 812 20.48 -24.90 -18.07
C ALA A 812 19.50 -25.44 -17.01
N GLN A 813 19.05 -24.58 -16.10
CA GLN A 813 18.31 -25.01 -14.91
C GLN A 813 17.12 -24.13 -14.56
N LEU A 814 16.10 -24.78 -14.02
CA LEU A 814 15.02 -24.16 -13.29
C LEU A 814 15.10 -24.51 -11.80
N THR A 815 14.90 -23.51 -10.94
CA THR A 815 14.65 -23.68 -9.50
C THR A 815 13.29 -23.11 -9.16
N ILE A 816 12.56 -23.80 -8.30
CA ILE A 816 11.27 -23.35 -7.80
C ILE A 816 11.34 -23.28 -6.28
N GLU A 817 10.85 -22.17 -5.72
CA GLU A 817 10.79 -21.92 -4.28
C GLU A 817 9.39 -21.42 -3.91
N GLU A 818 8.91 -21.75 -2.70
CA GLU A 818 7.61 -21.30 -2.22
C GLU A 818 7.64 -19.79 -2.00
N GLN A 819 6.67 -19.11 -2.63
CA GLN A 819 6.20 -17.76 -2.30
C GLN A 819 7.29 -16.68 -2.41
N PHE A 820 7.27 -15.94 -3.51
CA PHE A 820 7.76 -14.56 -3.52
C PHE A 820 6.63 -13.67 -2.98
N PRO A 821 6.92 -12.54 -2.32
CA PRO A 821 5.98 -11.83 -1.47
C PRO A 821 4.98 -10.96 -2.26
N LEU A 822 4.57 -11.40 -3.46
CA LEU A 822 3.71 -10.64 -4.37
C LEU A 822 2.22 -10.99 -4.30
N TYR A 823 1.78 -12.11 -3.73
CA TYR A 823 0.34 -12.46 -3.83
C TYR A 823 -0.26 -13.16 -2.59
N ASP A 824 0.49 -14.03 -1.91
CA ASP A 824 -0.06 -14.92 -0.86
C ASP A 824 0.57 -14.72 0.52
N LEU A 825 0.70 -13.46 0.90
CA LEU A 825 1.31 -12.92 2.12
C LEU A 825 1.26 -13.80 3.40
N LEU A 826 0.17 -14.54 3.63
CA LEU A 826 -0.15 -15.13 4.93
C LEU A 826 -0.87 -16.50 4.86
N GLU A 827 -0.81 -17.19 3.71
CA GLU A 827 -1.18 -18.61 3.66
C GLU A 827 -0.21 -19.46 4.50
N GLY A 828 -0.65 -20.63 4.96
CA GLY A 828 0.18 -21.50 5.81
C GLY A 828 1.49 -21.88 5.12
N TYR A 829 2.61 -21.61 5.78
CA TYR A 829 3.96 -21.85 5.25
C TYR A 829 4.21 -23.36 5.09
N VAL A 830 4.56 -23.82 3.88
CA VAL A 830 4.86 -25.23 3.61
C VAL A 830 6.23 -25.33 2.93
N PRO A 831 7.28 -25.69 3.66
CA PRO A 831 8.60 -25.78 3.07
C PRO A 831 8.62 -26.92 2.06
N PHE A 832 8.95 -26.60 0.81
CA PHE A 832 9.19 -27.59 -0.24
C PHE A 832 10.68 -27.92 -0.34
N LYS A 833 10.98 -29.13 -0.80
CA LYS A 833 12.33 -29.51 -1.16
C LYS A 833 12.75 -28.70 -2.38
N LYS A 834 13.87 -27.99 -2.29
CA LYS A 834 14.46 -27.31 -3.45
C LYS A 834 14.92 -28.37 -4.45
N GLU A 835 14.34 -28.35 -5.63
CA GLU A 835 14.65 -29.28 -6.72
C GLU A 835 15.23 -28.54 -7.93
N LEU A 836 16.23 -29.16 -8.56
CA LEU A 836 16.89 -28.65 -9.76
C LEU A 836 16.37 -29.40 -10.97
N TRP A 837 15.74 -28.66 -11.88
CA TRP A 837 15.18 -29.22 -13.11
C TRP A 837 16.05 -28.81 -14.29
N LYS A 838 16.30 -29.74 -15.21
CA LYS A 838 16.95 -29.39 -16.48
C LYS A 838 15.96 -28.63 -17.34
N ALA A 839 16.36 -27.46 -17.83
CA ALA A 839 15.56 -26.70 -18.77
C ALA A 839 15.61 -27.41 -20.14
N ALA A 840 14.64 -28.28 -20.44
CA ALA A 840 14.60 -29.02 -21.70
C ALA A 840 14.26 -28.10 -22.89
N SER A 841 14.73 -28.47 -24.09
CA SER A 841 14.68 -27.58 -25.26
C SER A 841 13.32 -27.50 -25.98
N GLU A 842 12.39 -28.42 -25.74
CA GLU A 842 11.23 -28.58 -26.65
C GLU A 842 9.88 -28.91 -25.98
N ASP A 843 9.82 -29.28 -24.70
CA ASP A 843 8.57 -29.68 -24.02
C ASP A 843 8.12 -28.68 -22.95
N ARG A 844 6.79 -28.57 -22.77
CA ARG A 844 6.17 -27.90 -21.61
C ARG A 844 6.65 -28.58 -20.33
N ILE A 845 7.27 -27.82 -19.42
CA ILE A 845 7.85 -28.38 -18.20
C ILE A 845 6.74 -28.51 -17.15
N GLU A 846 6.46 -29.72 -16.69
CA GLU A 846 5.60 -29.93 -15.53
C GLU A 846 6.48 -30.25 -14.32
N VAL A 847 6.31 -29.48 -13.24
CA VAL A 847 7.03 -29.68 -11.98
C VAL A 847 6.06 -30.06 -10.88
N ASP A 848 6.22 -31.26 -10.33
CA ASP A 848 5.50 -31.72 -9.14
C ASP A 848 6.40 -31.51 -7.91
N LEU A 849 6.06 -30.53 -7.06
CA LEU A 849 6.84 -30.21 -5.88
C LEU A 849 6.65 -31.27 -4.78
N GLN A 850 7.77 -31.65 -4.14
CA GLN A 850 7.78 -32.51 -2.97
C GLN A 850 7.90 -31.68 -1.70
N GLU A 851 7.01 -31.88 -0.73
CA GLU A 851 7.13 -31.28 0.61
C GLU A 851 8.44 -31.70 1.29
N ALA A 852 8.97 -30.82 2.15
CA ALA A 852 10.14 -31.14 2.96
C ALA A 852 9.84 -32.27 3.95
N LYS A 853 10.89 -32.93 4.45
CA LYS A 853 10.73 -33.90 5.54
C LYS A 853 10.27 -33.19 6.81
N TYR A 854 9.38 -33.83 7.56
CA TYR A 854 8.87 -33.33 8.83
C TYR A 854 9.38 -34.16 10.01
N ALA A 855 9.66 -33.49 11.13
CA ALA A 855 9.84 -34.07 12.45
C ALA A 855 8.52 -34.00 13.24
N VAL A 856 8.38 -34.88 14.23
CA VAL A 856 7.25 -34.89 15.15
C VAL A 856 7.68 -34.31 16.49
N VAL A 857 7.02 -33.24 16.92
CA VAL A 857 7.18 -32.70 18.28
C VAL A 857 5.97 -33.14 19.09
N ARG A 858 6.21 -33.93 20.13
CA ARG A 858 5.20 -34.25 21.14
C ARG A 858 5.43 -33.42 22.37
N GLY A 859 4.38 -33.13 23.10
CA GLY A 859 4.55 -32.55 24.41
C GLY A 859 3.28 -32.53 25.23
N THR A 860 3.39 -31.93 26.41
CA THR A 860 2.27 -31.76 27.34
C THR A 860 2.25 -30.33 27.86
N VAL A 861 1.08 -29.70 27.87
CA VAL A 861 0.85 -28.43 28.54
C VAL A 861 0.45 -28.69 29.99
N VAL A 862 1.11 -28.04 30.95
CA VAL A 862 0.91 -28.29 32.38
C VAL A 862 0.80 -27.00 33.19
N ASP A 863 0.15 -27.07 34.34
CA ASP A 863 0.17 -26.02 35.35
C ASP A 863 1.55 -25.97 36.01
N SER A 864 2.18 -24.78 36.00
CA SER A 864 3.55 -24.58 36.47
C SER A 864 3.75 -24.88 37.97
N LYS A 865 2.68 -24.80 38.78
CA LYS A 865 2.73 -24.93 40.23
C LYS A 865 2.59 -26.36 40.70
N ASN A 866 1.71 -27.14 40.08
CA ASN A 866 1.35 -28.50 40.52
C ASN A 866 1.61 -29.58 39.46
N ALA A 867 2.08 -29.20 38.26
CA ALA A 867 2.33 -30.09 37.13
C ALA A 867 1.11 -30.88 36.64
N LEU A 868 -0.11 -30.44 36.97
CA LEU A 868 -1.33 -31.05 36.45
C LEU A 868 -1.49 -30.72 34.96
N PRO A 869 -1.98 -31.68 34.14
CA PRO A 869 -2.17 -31.46 32.71
C PRO A 869 -3.26 -30.43 32.43
N LEU A 870 -3.03 -29.59 31.43
CA LEU A 870 -3.94 -28.56 30.94
C LEU A 870 -4.53 -28.97 29.59
N SER A 871 -5.74 -29.51 29.64
CA SER A 871 -6.53 -29.90 28.47
C SER A 871 -7.14 -28.69 27.76
N GLY A 872 -7.32 -28.76 26.44
CA GLY A 872 -7.93 -27.69 25.67
C GLY A 872 -7.02 -26.47 25.43
N ALA A 873 -5.71 -26.63 25.63
CA ALA A 873 -4.72 -25.59 25.37
C ALA A 873 -4.63 -25.28 23.88
N LEU A 874 -4.76 -24.00 23.53
CA LEU A 874 -4.51 -23.52 22.18
C LEU A 874 -3.02 -23.31 21.98
N ILE A 875 -2.45 -23.98 20.99
CA ILE A 875 -1.03 -23.96 20.64
C ILE A 875 -0.91 -23.42 19.22
N ARG A 876 -0.17 -22.33 19.04
CA ARG A 876 0.10 -21.70 17.74
C ARG A 876 1.59 -21.75 17.44
N ALA A 877 1.98 -22.10 16.21
CA ALA A 877 3.38 -22.15 15.83
C ALA A 877 3.68 -21.27 14.61
N TRP A 878 4.74 -20.49 14.70
CA TRP A 878 5.34 -19.72 13.61
C TRP A 878 6.75 -20.23 13.38
N ARG A 879 7.18 -20.31 12.12
CA ARG A 879 8.58 -20.50 11.78
C ARG A 879 9.26 -19.15 11.85
N GLY A 880 10.34 -19.08 12.62
CA GLY A 880 10.97 -17.82 12.99
C GLY A 880 11.74 -17.94 14.30
N LYS A 881 12.30 -16.81 14.75
CA LYS A 881 13.03 -16.72 16.01
C LYS A 881 12.89 -15.34 16.63
N LEU A 882 13.30 -15.22 17.90
CA LEU A 882 13.48 -13.90 18.50
C LEU A 882 14.83 -13.32 18.07
N ASP A 883 14.85 -12.01 17.87
CA ASP A 883 16.09 -11.26 17.75
C ASP A 883 16.76 -11.08 19.14
N PRO A 884 17.98 -10.50 19.21
CA PRO A 884 18.69 -10.34 20.48
C PRO A 884 18.01 -9.48 21.56
N ASN A 885 16.90 -8.80 21.28
CA ASN A 885 16.12 -8.10 22.30
C ASN A 885 14.65 -8.51 22.36
N GLY A 886 14.30 -9.65 21.74
CA GLY A 886 12.99 -10.28 21.89
C GLY A 886 11.92 -9.83 20.92
N TYR A 887 12.25 -9.18 19.79
CA TYR A 887 11.28 -9.01 18.71
C TYR A 887 11.22 -10.25 17.82
N GLU A 888 10.03 -10.55 17.32
CA GLU A 888 9.77 -11.72 16.49
C GLU A 888 10.25 -11.49 15.05
N LEU A 889 11.06 -12.41 14.53
CA LEU A 889 11.44 -12.48 13.12
C LEU A 889 10.72 -13.69 12.51
N ILE A 890 9.62 -13.44 11.81
CA ILE A 890 8.69 -14.46 11.32
C ILE A 890 8.93 -14.73 9.84
N GLU A 891 9.17 -16.00 9.50
CA GLU A 891 9.20 -16.50 8.12
C GLU A 891 7.79 -16.86 7.63
N GLY A 892 6.96 -17.41 8.53
CA GLY A 892 5.58 -17.72 8.22
C GLY A 892 4.85 -18.50 9.31
N PHE A 893 3.53 -18.46 9.26
CA PHE A 893 2.65 -19.19 10.18
C PHE A 893 2.50 -20.66 9.76
N ILE A 894 2.61 -21.59 10.72
CA ILE A 894 2.56 -23.04 10.46
C ILE A 894 1.17 -23.61 10.75
N GLY A 895 0.57 -23.24 11.88
CA GLY A 895 -0.74 -23.77 12.24
C GLY A 895 -1.14 -23.58 13.71
N GLU A 896 -2.34 -24.09 14.02
CA GLU A 896 -2.93 -24.13 15.37
C GLU A 896 -3.28 -25.58 15.76
N TRP A 897 -3.16 -25.89 17.05
CA TRP A 897 -3.50 -27.18 17.63
C TRP A 897 -4.16 -26.99 18.99
N ILE A 898 -4.97 -27.98 19.39
CA ILE A 898 -5.61 -28.05 20.71
C ILE A 898 -5.02 -29.24 21.48
N SER A 899 -4.65 -29.06 22.76
CA SER A 899 -4.20 -30.17 23.60
C SER A 899 -5.33 -31.13 24.00
N GLY A 900 -5.01 -32.43 24.12
CA GLY A 900 -5.93 -33.48 24.55
C GLY A 900 -6.30 -33.42 26.04
N GLU A 901 -7.12 -34.37 26.51
CA GLU A 901 -7.58 -34.43 27.91
C GLU A 901 -6.44 -34.56 28.93
N ASP A 902 -5.34 -35.22 28.56
CA ASP A 902 -4.12 -35.35 29.34
C ASP A 902 -3.13 -34.19 29.10
N GLY A 903 -3.58 -33.11 28.46
CA GLY A 903 -2.76 -31.96 28.09
C GLY A 903 -1.75 -32.24 26.97
N SER A 904 -1.76 -33.43 26.36
CA SER A 904 -0.81 -33.79 25.32
C SER A 904 -1.11 -33.09 23.99
N PHE A 905 -0.06 -32.84 23.21
CA PHE A 905 -0.17 -32.28 21.86
C PHE A 905 0.86 -32.91 20.92
N ARG A 906 0.62 -32.74 19.61
CA ARG A 906 1.50 -33.22 18.55
C ARG A 906 1.60 -32.19 17.42
N LEU A 907 2.80 -31.68 17.18
CA LEU A 907 3.14 -30.80 16.06
C LEU A 907 3.93 -31.57 15.00
N ILE A 908 3.69 -31.25 13.74
CA ILE A 908 4.44 -31.78 12.59
C ILE A 908 5.20 -30.60 11.99
N LEU A 909 6.50 -30.53 12.23
CA LEU A 909 7.34 -29.36 11.90
C LEU A 909 8.52 -29.79 11.05
N SER A 910 8.84 -29.03 10.01
CA SER A 910 10.08 -29.22 9.24
C SER A 910 11.33 -28.78 10.04
N PRO A 911 12.55 -29.12 9.63
CA PRO A 911 13.76 -28.53 10.22
C PRO A 911 13.74 -26.99 10.16
N GLY A 912 14.07 -26.33 11.27
CA GLY A 912 14.02 -24.88 11.38
C GLY A 912 13.92 -24.36 12.82
N GLU A 913 13.87 -23.04 12.95
CA GLU A 913 13.58 -22.32 14.20
C GLU A 913 12.08 -21.97 14.24
N TYR A 914 11.46 -22.09 15.42
CA TYR A 914 10.03 -21.81 15.60
C TYR A 914 9.75 -21.05 16.88
N LEU A 915 8.73 -20.21 16.82
CA LEU A 915 8.10 -19.56 17.95
C LEU A 915 6.76 -20.27 18.20
N VAL A 916 6.51 -20.72 19.43
CA VAL A 916 5.27 -21.41 19.81
C VAL A 916 4.59 -20.66 20.94
N SER A 917 3.38 -20.17 20.69
CA SER A 917 2.53 -19.52 21.70
C SER A 917 1.50 -20.51 22.24
N VAL A 918 1.29 -20.50 23.55
CA VAL A 918 0.34 -21.39 24.24
C VAL A 918 -0.58 -20.58 25.14
N ALA A 919 -1.89 -20.81 25.03
CA ALA A 919 -2.94 -20.20 25.87
C ALA A 919 -3.94 -21.25 26.36
N VAL A 920 -4.47 -21.11 27.58
CA VAL A 920 -5.38 -22.08 28.21
C VAL A 920 -6.44 -21.38 29.05
N ILE A 921 -7.69 -21.87 28.94
CA ILE A 921 -8.73 -21.69 29.95
C ILE A 921 -9.16 -23.09 30.43
N LYS A 922 -9.14 -23.33 31.75
CA LYS A 922 -9.55 -24.61 32.32
C LYS A 922 -10.39 -24.42 33.57
N GLU A 923 -11.58 -25.02 33.61
CA GLU A 923 -12.48 -25.01 34.78
C GLU A 923 -12.78 -23.59 35.31
N GLY A 924 -12.85 -22.60 34.42
CA GLY A 924 -13.05 -21.19 34.78
C GLY A 924 -11.82 -20.46 35.30
N LEU A 925 -10.65 -21.11 35.33
CA LEU A 925 -9.36 -20.48 35.59
C LEU A 925 -8.70 -20.05 34.27
N LEU A 926 -8.29 -18.79 34.21
CA LEU A 926 -7.47 -18.25 33.13
C LEU A 926 -6.00 -18.54 33.41
N TYR A 927 -5.23 -18.88 32.37
CA TYR A 927 -3.78 -19.03 32.44
C TYR A 927 -3.11 -17.95 31.58
N LYS A 928 -1.98 -17.40 32.05
CA LYS A 928 -1.24 -16.39 31.32
C LYS A 928 -0.57 -17.04 30.10
N SER A 929 -0.81 -16.50 28.90
CA SER A 929 -0.19 -17.03 27.68
C SER A 929 1.34 -16.94 27.76
N LYS A 930 2.02 -17.87 27.08
CA LYS A 930 3.49 -17.90 27.05
C LYS A 930 4.00 -18.35 25.70
N GLN A 931 5.10 -17.73 25.27
CA GLN A 931 5.83 -18.08 24.07
C GLN A 931 7.06 -18.95 24.40
N PHE A 932 7.37 -19.89 23.51
CA PHE A 932 8.49 -20.83 23.62
C PHE A 932 9.26 -20.86 22.29
N GLU A 933 10.58 -20.80 22.36
CA GLU A 933 11.47 -20.96 21.19
C GLU A 933 11.83 -22.44 21.00
N LEU A 934 11.64 -22.97 19.79
CA LEU A 934 11.94 -24.34 19.43
C LEU A 934 12.95 -24.37 18.27
N SER A 935 13.93 -25.26 18.36
CA SER A 935 14.82 -25.56 17.22
C SER A 935 14.66 -27.02 16.83
N ILE A 936 14.28 -27.27 15.58
CA ILE A 936 14.07 -28.61 15.01
C ILE A 936 15.23 -28.94 14.08
N GLN A 937 15.93 -30.03 14.39
CA GLN A 937 16.96 -30.62 13.53
C GLN A 937 16.41 -31.91 12.90
N ASP A 938 17.07 -32.44 11.87
CA ASP A 938 16.61 -33.60 11.09
C ASP A 938 16.23 -34.85 11.96
N ILE A 939 15.17 -35.55 11.53
CA ILE A 939 14.64 -36.91 11.87
C ILE A 939 14.40 -37.32 13.35
N ASP A 940 14.50 -36.43 14.34
CA ASP A 940 14.23 -36.84 15.73
C ASP A 940 12.82 -36.45 16.22
N GLU A 941 12.21 -37.38 16.97
CA GLU A 941 11.03 -37.11 17.79
C GLU A 941 11.47 -36.35 19.05
N LYS A 942 10.94 -35.15 19.26
CA LYS A 942 11.22 -34.34 20.47
C LYS A 942 10.03 -34.37 21.40
N PHE A 943 10.30 -34.54 22.70
CA PHE A 943 9.30 -34.40 23.76
C PHE A 943 9.50 -33.10 24.54
N MET A 944 8.43 -32.35 24.77
CA MET A 944 8.48 -31.04 25.44
C MET A 944 7.39 -30.88 26.49
N VAL A 945 7.66 -30.04 27.49
CA VAL A 945 6.66 -29.66 28.50
C VAL A 945 6.52 -28.14 28.48
N PHE A 946 5.30 -27.66 28.32
CA PHE A 946 4.96 -26.23 28.30
C PHE A 946 4.24 -25.85 29.60
N PRO A 947 4.96 -25.31 30.60
CA PRO A 947 4.36 -24.87 31.86
C PRO A 947 3.70 -23.49 31.70
N LEU A 948 2.44 -23.37 32.14
CA LEU A 948 1.69 -22.11 32.21
C LEU A 948 1.31 -21.74 33.65
N ASP A 949 1.27 -20.45 33.93
CA ASP A 949 0.87 -19.91 35.23
C ASP A 949 -0.62 -19.55 35.25
N VAL A 950 -1.31 -19.87 36.35
CA VAL A 950 -2.66 -19.35 36.59
C VAL A 950 -2.60 -17.82 36.62
N ALA A 951 -3.49 -17.16 35.89
CA ALA A 951 -3.45 -15.73 35.78
C ALA A 951 -4.16 -15.01 36.94
N ALA A 952 -3.87 -13.73 37.08
CA ALA A 952 -4.65 -12.77 37.85
C ALA A 952 -5.21 -11.69 36.92
N ILE A 953 -6.34 -11.09 37.30
CA ILE A 953 -7.10 -10.18 36.44
C ILE A 953 -6.99 -8.76 36.99
N ILE A 954 -6.73 -7.79 36.11
CA ILE A 954 -6.72 -6.37 36.40
C ILE A 954 -7.77 -5.72 35.52
N LYS A 955 -8.69 -4.96 36.10
CA LYS A 955 -9.75 -4.28 35.33
C LYS A 955 -10.12 -2.95 35.95
N GLY A 956 -10.83 -2.12 35.20
CA GLY A 956 -11.38 -0.86 35.70
C GLY A 956 -11.80 0.08 34.60
N LYS A 957 -11.92 1.36 34.91
CA LYS A 957 -12.27 2.42 33.96
C LYS A 957 -11.24 3.54 33.93
N VAL A 958 -10.89 3.96 32.72
CA VAL A 958 -10.16 5.19 32.46
C VAL A 958 -11.16 6.27 32.06
N THR A 959 -11.36 7.24 32.93
CA THR A 959 -12.17 8.42 32.64
C THR A 959 -11.29 9.48 31.99
N VAL A 960 -11.72 9.93 30.82
CA VAL A 960 -11.09 11.01 30.10
C VAL A 960 -11.80 12.33 30.42
N LYS A 961 -11.05 13.38 30.75
CA LYS A 961 -11.58 14.75 30.68
C LYS A 961 -11.27 15.36 29.31
N GLY A 962 -12.27 15.92 28.64
CA GLY A 962 -12.14 16.41 27.26
C GLY A 962 -12.39 15.33 26.21
N ARG A 963 -11.74 15.45 25.05
CA ARG A 963 -11.87 14.51 23.93
C ARG A 963 -11.13 13.20 24.23
N ILE A 964 -11.71 12.03 23.97
CA ILE A 964 -11.07 10.70 24.13
C ILE A 964 -9.87 10.58 23.19
N PRO A 965 -8.70 10.07 23.61
CA PRO A 965 -7.58 10.01 22.71
C PRO A 965 -7.78 8.83 21.76
N PRO A 966 -7.38 8.97 20.49
CA PRO A 966 -7.33 7.83 19.59
C PRO A 966 -6.37 6.78 20.14
N TYR A 967 -6.74 5.51 20.15
CA TYR A 967 -5.91 4.39 20.66
C TYR A 967 -5.32 4.60 22.06
N LEU A 968 -6.17 4.53 23.10
CA LEU A 968 -5.74 4.55 24.50
C LEU A 968 -5.46 3.12 24.98
N THR A 969 -4.32 2.89 25.64
CA THR A 969 -3.93 1.58 26.16
C THR A 969 -3.51 1.65 27.64
N VAL A 970 -3.89 0.65 28.43
CA VAL A 970 -3.34 0.41 29.77
C VAL A 970 -2.23 -0.61 29.67
N LYS A 971 -1.03 -0.25 30.17
CA LYS A 971 0.15 -1.12 30.19
C LYS A 971 0.41 -1.60 31.60
N ILE A 972 0.64 -2.90 31.75
CA ILE A 972 1.08 -3.52 32.99
C ILE A 972 2.57 -3.78 32.85
N LYS A 973 3.38 -3.15 33.70
CA LYS A 973 4.85 -3.23 33.66
C LYS A 973 5.36 -4.06 34.83
N ARG A 974 6.42 -4.84 34.64
CA ARG A 974 7.09 -5.55 35.74
C ARG A 974 7.64 -4.53 36.73
N PHE A 975 7.46 -4.77 38.02
CA PHE A 975 7.95 -3.88 39.06
C PHE A 975 9.37 -4.26 39.47
N PHE A 976 10.30 -3.31 39.38
CA PHE A 976 11.66 -3.38 39.92
C PHE A 976 11.91 -2.19 40.85
N GLU A 977 12.68 -2.37 41.92
CA GLU A 977 12.98 -1.32 42.91
C GLU A 977 13.74 -0.11 42.30
N ASN A 978 14.23 -0.16 41.05
CA ASN A 978 15.02 0.91 40.40
C ASN A 978 14.75 1.11 38.87
N LYS A 979 13.51 1.47 38.48
CA LYS A 979 13.02 1.91 37.14
C LYS A 979 12.64 0.86 36.07
N ASN A 980 11.61 1.24 35.29
CA ASN A 980 11.10 0.73 34.00
C ASN A 980 11.28 -0.77 33.72
N GLY A 981 10.46 -1.62 34.36
CA GLY A 981 10.39 -3.03 33.99
C GLY A 981 9.69 -3.27 32.65
N GLU A 982 9.92 -4.47 32.11
CA GLU A 982 9.31 -4.96 30.87
C GLU A 982 7.77 -4.89 30.91
N THR A 983 7.13 -4.66 29.77
CA THR A 983 5.68 -4.75 29.65
C THR A 983 5.26 -6.22 29.75
N LEU A 984 4.45 -6.56 30.76
CA LEU A 984 3.89 -7.90 30.98
C LEU A 984 2.57 -8.11 30.24
N ALA A 985 1.78 -7.05 30.11
CA ALA A 985 0.51 -7.03 29.39
C ALA A 985 0.20 -5.61 28.91
N SER A 986 -0.55 -5.50 27.81
CA SER A 986 -1.08 -4.24 27.31
C SER A 986 -2.51 -4.48 26.82
N SER A 987 -3.44 -3.61 27.21
CA SER A 987 -4.84 -3.71 26.82
C SER A 987 -5.31 -2.39 26.21
N PRO A 988 -5.93 -2.37 25.02
CA PRO A 988 -6.69 -1.20 24.59
C PRO A 988 -7.85 -0.90 25.55
N VAL A 989 -8.21 0.37 25.64
CA VAL A 989 -9.36 0.85 26.41
C VAL A 989 -10.58 0.90 25.50
N ARG A 990 -11.70 0.29 25.93
CA ARG A 990 -12.96 0.30 25.20
C ARG A 990 -13.54 1.70 25.08
N LYS A 991 -14.47 1.93 24.14
CA LYS A 991 -15.15 3.23 23.95
C LYS A 991 -15.85 3.75 25.23
N ASN A 992 -16.29 2.86 26.11
CA ASN A 992 -16.91 3.21 27.40
C ASN A 992 -15.89 3.49 28.53
N GLY A 993 -14.59 3.54 28.22
CA GLY A 993 -13.50 3.75 29.15
C GLY A 993 -13.02 2.49 29.90
N SER A 994 -13.67 1.34 29.75
CA SER A 994 -13.26 0.13 30.48
C SER A 994 -12.04 -0.56 29.87
N TYR A 995 -11.24 -1.20 30.71
CA TYR A 995 -10.09 -2.01 30.31
C TYR A 995 -10.02 -3.28 31.16
N GLU A 996 -9.38 -4.31 30.62
CA GLU A 996 -9.14 -5.56 31.31
C GLU A 996 -7.86 -6.21 30.79
N CYS A 997 -7.00 -6.65 31.69
CA CYS A 997 -5.73 -7.27 31.35
C CYS A 997 -5.39 -8.40 32.32
N VAL A 998 -4.63 -9.37 31.80
CA VAL A 998 -4.31 -10.61 32.49
C VAL A 998 -2.78 -10.73 32.67
N ILE A 999 -2.36 -11.15 33.86
CA ILE A 999 -0.94 -11.27 34.24
C ILE A 999 -0.66 -12.59 34.96
N SER A 1000 0.60 -13.05 34.99
CA SER A 1000 0.95 -14.20 35.82
C SER A 1000 0.84 -13.85 37.30
N PHE A 1001 0.25 -14.74 38.11
CA PHE A 1001 0.26 -14.59 39.57
C PHE A 1001 1.70 -14.55 40.14
N GLN A 1002 2.69 -15.04 39.39
CA GLN A 1002 4.10 -15.03 39.77
C GLN A 1002 4.78 -13.68 39.54
N ASP A 1003 4.15 -12.75 38.82
CA ASP A 1003 4.70 -11.43 38.59
C ASP A 1003 4.40 -10.45 39.72
N ARG A 1004 5.27 -9.46 39.87
CA ARG A 1004 5.02 -8.23 40.64
C ARG A 1004 5.04 -7.08 39.64
N PHE A 1005 4.09 -6.16 39.72
CA PHE A 1005 3.83 -5.23 38.62
C PHE A 1005 3.41 -3.82 39.08
N SER A 1006 3.47 -2.87 38.16
CA SER A 1006 2.87 -1.53 38.23
C SER A 1006 1.92 -1.31 37.04
N ILE A 1007 1.01 -0.35 37.17
CA ILE A 1007 0.05 0.01 36.12
C ILE A 1007 0.47 1.36 35.54
N SER A 1008 0.55 1.45 34.22
CA SER A 1008 1.01 2.63 33.50
C SER A 1008 0.06 2.99 32.37
N ILE A 1009 -0.32 4.26 32.30
CA ILE A 1009 -1.11 4.84 31.20
C ILE A 1009 -0.33 6.05 30.68
N GLU A 1010 0.21 5.89 29.48
CA GLU A 1010 1.01 6.89 28.78
C GLU A 1010 0.36 7.19 27.43
N LYS A 1011 -0.02 8.45 27.21
CA LYS A 1011 -0.53 8.92 25.93
C LYS A 1011 -0.05 10.34 25.69
N GLU A 1012 0.47 10.61 24.49
CA GLU A 1012 1.08 11.91 24.20
C GLU A 1012 0.08 13.06 24.37
N GLY A 1013 0.53 14.09 25.08
CA GLY A 1013 -0.22 15.29 25.47
C GLY A 1013 -1.27 15.09 26.56
N TRP A 1014 -1.24 13.94 27.25
CA TRP A 1014 -2.16 13.62 28.32
C TRP A 1014 -1.39 13.33 29.60
N SER A 1015 -2.01 13.63 30.75
CA SER A 1015 -1.42 13.35 32.06
C SER A 1015 -1.06 11.87 32.15
N THR A 1016 0.20 11.58 32.46
CA THR A 1016 0.70 10.21 32.62
C THR A 1016 0.28 9.65 33.97
N ILE A 1017 -0.07 8.36 34.00
CA ILE A 1017 -0.34 7.63 35.24
C ILE A 1017 0.69 6.52 35.36
N ASP A 1018 1.38 6.49 36.51
CA ASP A 1018 2.21 5.37 36.94
C ASP A 1018 1.82 5.00 38.38
N ASP A 1019 0.97 3.98 38.54
CA ASP A 1019 0.56 3.44 39.84
C ASP A 1019 1.43 2.22 40.18
N ASP A 1020 2.41 2.45 41.05
CA ASP A 1020 3.39 1.47 41.50
C ASP A 1020 3.08 0.87 42.89
N ASN A 1021 1.87 1.10 43.41
CA ASN A 1021 1.46 0.70 44.75
C ASN A 1021 2.39 1.25 45.85
N SER A 1022 2.70 2.55 45.82
CA SER A 1022 3.60 3.21 46.78
C SER A 1022 5.01 2.59 46.78
N ASN A 1023 5.54 2.34 45.60
CA ASN A 1023 6.85 1.75 45.35
C ASN A 1023 7.04 0.35 45.97
N VAL A 1024 5.95 -0.41 46.14
CA VAL A 1024 6.00 -1.82 46.57
C VAL A 1024 5.68 -2.77 45.42
N GLY A 1025 4.99 -2.29 44.39
CA GLY A 1025 4.41 -3.09 43.33
C GLY A 1025 3.18 -3.88 43.80
N TYR A 1026 2.30 -4.21 42.87
CA TYR A 1026 1.18 -5.10 43.08
C TYR A 1026 1.63 -6.56 42.98
N LYS A 1027 1.08 -7.41 43.85
CA LYS A 1027 1.29 -8.86 43.83
C LYS A 1027 -0.02 -9.57 44.13
N LEU A 1028 -0.54 -10.27 43.14
CA LEU A 1028 -1.85 -10.93 43.21
C LEU A 1028 -1.71 -12.44 43.41
N LYS A 1029 -2.70 -13.05 44.06
CA LYS A 1029 -2.86 -14.50 44.16
C LYS A 1029 -3.46 -15.07 42.86
N PRO A 1030 -3.33 -16.39 42.60
CA PRO A 1030 -4.02 -17.03 41.48
C PRO A 1030 -5.51 -16.68 41.45
N ASN A 1031 -6.01 -16.27 40.28
CA ASN A 1031 -7.40 -15.86 40.03
C ASN A 1031 -7.91 -14.69 40.89
N GLN A 1032 -7.00 -13.90 41.50
CA GLN A 1032 -7.39 -12.69 42.20
C GLN A 1032 -7.65 -11.55 41.21
N GLU A 1033 -8.70 -10.78 41.47
CA GLU A 1033 -9.01 -9.57 40.72
C GLU A 1033 -8.50 -8.31 41.42
N LEU A 1034 -7.97 -7.37 40.65
CA LEU A 1034 -7.66 -6.00 41.07
C LEU A 1034 -8.51 -5.02 40.25
N ILE A 1035 -9.30 -4.19 40.93
CA ILE A 1035 -10.11 -3.15 40.29
C ILE A 1035 -9.46 -1.78 40.51
N LYS A 1036 -9.14 -1.08 39.42
CA LYS A 1036 -8.46 0.22 39.45
C LYS A 1036 -9.03 1.19 38.42
N ASP A 1037 -9.59 2.28 38.91
CA ASP A 1037 -10.10 3.37 38.07
C ASP A 1037 -9.11 4.52 38.03
N PHE A 1038 -9.02 5.15 36.86
CA PHE A 1038 -8.06 6.20 36.56
C PHE A 1038 -8.77 7.39 35.91
N THR A 1039 -8.21 8.59 36.08
CA THR A 1039 -8.66 9.78 35.35
C THR A 1039 -7.45 10.46 34.73
N ILE A 1040 -7.56 10.78 33.45
CA ILE A 1040 -6.51 11.47 32.68
C ILE A 1040 -7.06 12.78 32.09
N PHE A 1041 -6.19 13.78 32.01
CA PHE A 1041 -6.49 15.15 31.60
C PHE A 1041 -5.58 15.57 30.43
N PRO A 1042 -6.06 16.42 29.50
CA PRO A 1042 -5.21 16.99 28.46
C PRO A 1042 -4.20 17.95 29.09
N ILE A 1043 -2.95 17.87 28.66
CA ILE A 1043 -1.86 18.75 29.13
C ILE A 1043 -1.88 20.09 28.38
N TRP A 1044 -2.48 20.13 27.19
CA TRP A 1044 -2.67 21.36 26.43
C TRP A 1044 -3.94 22.09 26.94
N GLY A 1045 -3.78 23.30 27.48
CA GLY A 1045 -4.88 24.10 28.02
C GLY A 1045 -4.67 24.63 29.43
N GLU A 1046 -3.65 24.16 30.16
CA GLU A 1046 -3.14 24.83 31.36
C GLU A 1046 -2.02 25.82 30.98
N ALA A 1047 -2.39 26.83 30.17
CA ALA A 1047 -1.61 28.04 30.07
C ALA A 1047 -2.33 29.11 30.92
N ASN A 1048 -1.84 29.25 32.15
CA ASN A 1048 -2.00 30.40 33.06
C ASN A 1048 -3.42 30.98 33.23
N ASP A 1049 -4.13 30.48 34.23
CA ASP A 1049 -5.12 31.28 34.96
C ASP A 1049 -4.86 31.28 36.49
N ASP A 1050 -3.65 30.92 36.94
CA ASP A 1050 -3.10 31.23 38.27
C ASP A 1050 -1.60 30.85 38.33
N GLU A 1051 -0.71 31.76 37.90
CA GLU A 1051 0.60 32.06 38.53
C GLU A 1051 1.25 33.32 37.92
#